data_AF-A0A439D549-F1
#
_entry.id   AF-A0A439D549-F1
#
_cell.length_a   1.000
_cell.length_b   1.000
_cell.length_c   1.000
_cell.angle_alpha   90.00
_cell.angle_beta   90.00
_cell.angle_gamma   90.00
#
_symmetry.space_group_name_H-M   'P 1'
#
loop_
_entity.id
_entity.type
_entity.pdbx_description
1 polymer ?
#
loop_
_entity_poly.entity_id
_entity_poly.type
_entity_poly.pdbx_seq_one_letter_code
_entity_poly.pdbx_strand_id
1 'polypeptide(L)'
;MNVKLSVDGQDGRLIAQSTGIRDLRTAGDRQLQLYDRSAEYGRDGRPGMDAPRSIPGSAAGHLSVQIDESPEIKGGIRATVIASQSSHELPSFVDIPVGRDLLLTAIGGNGEDGMNGEDGVDGRDGADGVDASEASEATVLTVAMAASPLSPIFYDYSEKANRPGSAGHGGNGGDGGNGGTIEILVHEDQAHLLMAVKWDLSGGKGGQAGSHGRPGGGGRGGKGGKGHTWKQCVGYDYTCTSRCVGGDTTSSLTRYKPAADIRRALELARTGAQMVTGNNTALVTQAATRLQELRSPDANAKPDGSRQEYSSLYSLALTDFDVEDENGDGIFEPGEHLFIRRITIQNSGGMPSPTRPIQLSMVESDWFKPVFGREGWAFLPSIREGSSVTIDGPIKVRIREQEEYEIPEIGALFICREVIHLNAVMPWLEREIPNFEFDKVVEIRYPCELRNFQALATVAQGSQSKLSFEVYNHGGISIGPRGYNSRIVEVDVSFPAAFGELESEPGQWRESVTITPGEIRGGAGLVLKRQLRVHSHAQGYQHVAAIFKLYLGKPNRRRADGKFELNLVHVVEIKMQVSDHYIIHPDASFLLVTNSETGGERAQSIRRFINNSLGMEIDTWNISLYAGLNYRDQYSGAWENILSKYHGRTIIFLGNEFSFFGQGRKTIFDICDPEVIATAAANNTNLLFLDTPDFEPHQELISEIFFWPSQPISHMRANIIQSHQFNNVPDFVTAVTQQNQYHNLSHERYAITLSKKRHRVISPRPATLARKVAKQLRQKLPTERFLITFHESSPIDIIAIAGVSQHNSMAALERGTAQAHTADTSASDGLPRAEAYMIVEAIALHHRITLLRNTVAGSASNGNVVALRSQFAIEALTTSLIQTTHRELEMMLHKAPWPDTLLPSNPSKYSLEELKALFASHLPALHAIIFHPQASEPAVAVNDNVLLVLTYALAATRPQSKRQIAARVLTPTHNRRQRAHALLRAGITMLLRNEGFTENQISEFFTTASQVHSLSNRTKRNTSAAVLRMVAGLTKKIEHAVVRGKQDVTDLVRSSSYLAPEDWDSKAAAAMERSRRVTEEANEAWRIRERMLVS
;
A
#
# COMPACT_ATOMS: atom_id res chain seq x y z
N MET A 1 39.39 -23.87 -28.20
CA MET A 1 39.52 -24.86 -29.29
C MET A 1 39.79 -26.21 -28.66
N ASN A 2 38.91 -27.17 -28.91
CA ASN A 2 39.05 -28.54 -28.42
C ASN A 2 39.89 -29.34 -29.43
N VAL A 3 40.57 -30.40 -28.97
CA VAL A 3 41.30 -31.30 -29.87
C VAL A 3 40.29 -32.27 -30.46
N LYS A 4 40.14 -32.32 -31.79
CA LYS A 4 39.19 -33.20 -32.46
C LYS A 4 39.90 -34.40 -33.10
N LEU A 5 39.49 -35.62 -32.72
CA LEU A 5 39.75 -36.83 -33.51
C LEU A 5 38.44 -37.22 -34.20
N SER A 6 38.50 -37.53 -35.49
CA SER A 6 37.34 -37.47 -36.39
C SER A 6 37.39 -38.60 -37.40
N VAL A 7 36.44 -39.53 -37.32
CA VAL A 7 36.21 -40.56 -38.36
C VAL A 7 34.90 -40.32 -39.11
N ASP A 8 34.42 -39.06 -39.10
CA ASP A 8 33.22 -38.59 -39.79
C ASP A 8 33.19 -38.99 -41.27
N GLY A 9 32.00 -39.32 -41.77
CA GLY A 9 31.76 -39.65 -43.16
C GLY A 9 31.88 -38.42 -44.07
N GLN A 10 32.33 -38.64 -45.31
CA GLN A 10 32.34 -37.61 -46.35
C GLN A 10 30.92 -37.36 -46.88
N ASP A 11 30.56 -36.08 -47.01
CA ASP A 11 29.30 -35.64 -47.63
C ASP A 11 29.19 -36.13 -49.08
N GLY A 12 27.99 -36.56 -49.50
CA GLY A 12 27.69 -37.01 -50.86
C GLY A 12 28.02 -35.97 -51.92
N ARG A 13 27.93 -34.68 -51.57
CA ARG A 13 28.33 -33.55 -52.42
C ARG A 13 29.85 -33.49 -52.69
N LEU A 14 30.67 -33.84 -51.71
CA LEU A 14 32.13 -33.93 -51.87
C LEU A 14 32.50 -35.18 -52.69
N ILE A 15 31.80 -36.30 -52.45
CA ILE A 15 31.93 -37.54 -53.23
C ILE A 15 31.56 -37.29 -54.71
N ALA A 16 30.50 -36.53 -54.99
CA ALA A 16 30.10 -36.14 -56.35
C ALA A 16 31.15 -35.31 -57.09
N GLN A 17 31.94 -34.51 -56.36
CA GLN A 17 33.04 -33.72 -56.92
C GLN A 17 34.30 -34.56 -57.13
N SER A 18 34.70 -35.37 -56.14
CA SER A 18 35.94 -36.17 -56.22
C SER A 18 35.87 -37.34 -57.21
N THR A 19 34.67 -37.84 -57.52
CA THR A 19 34.47 -38.94 -58.49
C THR A 19 34.42 -38.49 -59.96
N GLY A 20 34.48 -37.17 -60.24
CA GLY A 20 34.47 -36.63 -61.61
C GLY A 20 33.14 -36.77 -62.36
N ILE A 21 32.08 -37.27 -61.71
CA ILE A 21 30.80 -37.66 -62.32
C ILE A 21 30.05 -36.48 -63.00
N ARG A 22 30.43 -35.22 -62.72
CA ARG A 22 29.76 -34.02 -63.28
C ARG A 22 30.53 -33.23 -64.33
N ASP A 23 31.83 -33.45 -64.54
CA ASP A 23 32.64 -32.58 -65.44
C ASP A 23 32.37 -32.80 -66.95
N LEU A 24 31.52 -33.76 -67.33
CA LEU A 24 31.17 -34.04 -68.72
C LEU A 24 30.06 -33.15 -69.31
N ARG A 25 29.45 -32.23 -68.54
CA ARG A 25 28.51 -31.21 -69.10
C ARG A 25 29.17 -29.84 -69.35
N THR A 26 30.31 -29.54 -68.74
CA THR A 26 31.01 -28.25 -68.87
C THR A 26 31.84 -28.11 -70.17
N ALA A 27 32.05 -29.20 -70.91
CA ALA A 27 32.83 -29.24 -72.15
C ALA A 27 32.00 -29.11 -73.44
N GLY A 28 30.66 -29.04 -73.36
CA GLY A 28 29.76 -29.09 -74.53
C GLY A 28 29.53 -27.76 -75.26
N ASP A 29 29.92 -26.63 -74.68
CA ASP A 29 29.37 -25.30 -75.04
C ASP A 29 29.99 -24.65 -76.30
N ARG A 30 30.79 -25.40 -77.09
CA ARG A 30 31.45 -24.91 -78.32
C ARG A 30 31.63 -25.96 -79.42
N GLN A 31 30.53 -26.38 -80.05
CA GLN A 31 30.56 -26.59 -81.51
C GLN A 31 29.19 -26.37 -82.16
N LEU A 32 29.20 -25.80 -83.37
CA LEU A 32 27.98 -25.54 -84.13
C LEU A 32 27.43 -26.84 -84.71
N GLN A 33 26.10 -26.93 -84.82
CA GLN A 33 25.53 -27.15 -86.15
C GLN A 33 24.15 -26.50 -86.31
N LEU A 34 24.08 -25.52 -87.22
CA LEU A 34 22.83 -25.13 -87.85
C LEU A 34 22.38 -26.30 -88.72
N TYR A 35 21.30 -26.98 -88.35
CA TYR A 35 20.56 -27.83 -89.29
C TYR A 35 19.16 -27.26 -89.56
N ASP A 36 19.09 -26.73 -90.78
CA ASP A 36 17.98 -26.42 -91.68
C ASP A 36 16.52 -26.53 -91.21
N ARG A 37 15.69 -25.61 -91.74
CA ARG A 37 14.23 -25.61 -91.63
C ARG A 37 13.60 -26.38 -92.80
N SER A 38 13.88 -27.69 -92.90
CA SER A 38 13.03 -28.56 -93.71
C SER A 38 11.65 -28.68 -93.04
N ALA A 39 10.60 -28.27 -93.76
CA ALA A 39 9.27 -28.10 -93.20
C ALA A 39 8.45 -29.39 -93.19
N GLU A 40 8.73 -30.27 -92.22
CA GLU A 40 7.71 -31.23 -91.77
C GLU A 40 6.70 -30.53 -90.86
N TYR A 41 5.43 -30.57 -91.24
CA TYR A 41 4.29 -30.26 -90.38
C TYR A 41 3.96 -31.49 -89.52
N GLY A 42 3.46 -31.29 -88.30
CA GLY A 42 2.92 -32.39 -87.47
C GLY A 42 3.95 -33.17 -86.63
N ARG A 43 4.68 -32.51 -85.72
CA ARG A 43 5.48 -33.18 -84.68
C ARG A 43 5.24 -32.58 -83.29
N ASP A 44 5.12 -33.46 -82.30
CA ASP A 44 5.02 -33.15 -80.86
C ASP A 44 6.34 -32.53 -80.33
N GLY A 45 6.21 -31.73 -79.26
CA GLY A 45 7.34 -31.17 -78.51
C GLY A 45 8.13 -32.24 -77.75
N ARG A 46 9.46 -32.05 -77.63
CA ARG A 46 10.32 -32.98 -76.88
C ARG A 46 10.15 -32.80 -75.37
N PRO A 47 10.01 -33.88 -74.58
CA PRO A 47 10.06 -33.77 -73.13
C PRO A 47 11.46 -33.36 -72.64
N GLY A 48 11.52 -32.70 -71.50
CA GLY A 48 12.76 -32.38 -70.78
C GLY A 48 13.37 -33.63 -70.14
N MET A 49 14.67 -33.59 -69.83
CA MET A 49 15.35 -34.70 -69.16
C MET A 49 15.14 -34.68 -67.65
N ASP A 50 14.85 -35.86 -67.08
CA ASP A 50 14.87 -36.09 -65.64
C ASP A 50 16.27 -35.78 -65.07
N ALA A 51 16.29 -35.26 -63.84
CA ALA A 51 17.54 -35.07 -63.10
C ALA A 51 18.17 -36.42 -62.74
N PRO A 52 19.51 -36.55 -62.81
CA PRO A 52 20.19 -37.74 -62.31
C PRO A 52 20.05 -37.82 -60.78
N ARG A 53 20.19 -39.05 -60.24
CA ARG A 53 20.13 -39.29 -58.79
C ARG A 53 21.26 -38.55 -58.08
N SER A 54 20.91 -38.00 -56.93
CA SER A 54 21.82 -37.50 -55.89
C SER A 54 22.68 -38.62 -55.31
N ILE A 55 23.83 -38.26 -54.73
CA ILE A 55 24.72 -39.22 -54.05
C ILE A 55 24.43 -39.20 -52.54
N PRO A 56 24.20 -40.36 -51.88
CA PRO A 56 24.05 -40.41 -50.43
C PRO A 56 25.37 -40.09 -49.72
N GLY A 57 25.28 -39.64 -48.47
CA GLY A 57 26.44 -39.42 -47.63
C GLY A 57 27.09 -40.75 -47.22
N SER A 58 28.42 -40.78 -47.11
CA SER A 58 29.11 -41.98 -46.65
C SER A 58 28.94 -42.19 -45.14
N ALA A 59 28.86 -43.44 -44.70
CA ALA A 59 28.84 -43.77 -43.28
C ALA A 59 30.16 -43.37 -42.60
N ALA A 60 30.07 -43.00 -41.33
CA ALA A 60 31.26 -42.73 -40.52
C ALA A 60 31.97 -44.02 -40.10
N GLY A 61 33.27 -43.89 -39.83
CA GLY A 61 34.14 -45.00 -39.47
C GLY A 61 33.97 -45.49 -38.04
N HIS A 62 34.75 -46.52 -37.72
CA HIS A 62 35.07 -46.90 -36.36
C HIS A 62 36.31 -46.14 -35.86
N LEU A 63 36.31 -45.74 -34.59
CA LEU A 63 37.43 -45.14 -33.87
C LEU A 63 37.60 -45.85 -32.52
N SER A 64 38.78 -46.40 -32.25
CA SER A 64 39.16 -46.99 -30.96
C SER A 64 40.39 -46.25 -30.43
N VAL A 65 40.26 -45.63 -29.25
CA VAL A 65 41.26 -44.72 -28.66
C VAL A 65 41.58 -45.14 -27.23
N GLN A 66 42.86 -45.30 -26.92
CA GLN A 66 43.36 -45.38 -25.55
C GLN A 66 43.59 -43.98 -24.99
N ILE A 67 43.20 -43.76 -23.74
CA ILE A 67 43.43 -42.50 -23.01
C ILE A 67 44.40 -42.76 -21.87
N ASP A 68 45.53 -42.06 -21.88
CA ASP A 68 46.59 -42.15 -20.87
C ASP A 68 46.92 -40.75 -20.31
N GLU A 69 47.59 -40.66 -19.15
CA GLU A 69 48.22 -39.41 -18.70
C GLU A 69 49.35 -39.00 -19.66
N SER A 70 49.42 -37.72 -20.07
CA SER A 70 50.46 -37.27 -20.99
C SER A 70 51.84 -37.26 -20.31
N PRO A 71 52.86 -37.93 -20.88
CA PRO A 71 54.23 -37.88 -20.36
C PRO A 71 54.95 -36.57 -20.72
N GLU A 72 54.41 -35.79 -21.67
CA GLU A 72 54.99 -34.54 -22.17
C GLU A 72 54.32 -33.30 -21.57
N ILE A 73 53.02 -33.38 -21.23
CA ILE A 73 52.26 -32.30 -20.61
C ILE A 73 51.74 -32.75 -19.24
N LYS A 74 52.31 -32.22 -18.16
CA LYS A 74 51.84 -32.52 -16.79
C LYS A 74 50.37 -32.12 -16.63
N GLY A 75 49.51 -33.09 -16.29
CA GLY A 75 48.05 -32.91 -16.19
C GLY A 75 47.32 -32.87 -17.55
N GLY A 76 48.07 -32.95 -18.65
CA GLY A 76 47.53 -33.18 -19.98
C GLY A 76 47.21 -34.66 -20.21
N ILE A 77 46.52 -34.91 -21.32
CA ILE A 77 45.96 -36.22 -21.65
C ILE A 77 46.57 -36.68 -22.97
N ARG A 78 47.01 -37.94 -23.06
CA ARG A 78 47.41 -38.55 -24.33
C ARG A 78 46.28 -39.41 -24.85
N ALA A 79 45.84 -39.14 -26.08
CA ALA A 79 44.88 -39.97 -26.79
C ALA A 79 45.60 -40.73 -27.90
N THR A 80 45.81 -42.03 -27.71
CA THR A 80 46.49 -42.93 -28.66
C THR A 80 45.44 -43.63 -29.52
N VAL A 81 45.52 -43.51 -30.85
CA VAL A 81 44.59 -44.18 -31.77
C VAL A 81 45.02 -45.64 -31.93
N ILE A 82 44.26 -46.56 -31.36
CA ILE A 82 44.52 -48.01 -31.45
C ILE A 82 44.05 -48.54 -32.82
N ALA A 83 42.87 -48.10 -33.26
CA ALA A 83 42.31 -48.45 -34.55
C ALA A 83 41.42 -47.32 -35.08
N SER A 84 41.47 -47.08 -36.40
CA SER A 84 40.60 -46.13 -37.08
C SER A 84 40.25 -46.62 -38.48
N GLN A 85 38.96 -46.55 -38.83
CA GLN A 85 38.45 -46.81 -40.18
C GLN A 85 37.99 -45.52 -40.85
N SER A 86 38.86 -44.51 -40.87
CA SER A 86 38.62 -43.20 -41.48
C SER A 86 39.03 -43.14 -42.94
N SER A 87 38.40 -42.22 -43.68
CA SER A 87 38.80 -41.81 -45.04
C SER A 87 40.05 -40.92 -45.09
N HIS A 88 40.56 -40.53 -43.92
CA HIS A 88 41.74 -39.69 -43.72
C HIS A 88 42.67 -40.32 -42.67
N GLU A 89 43.97 -40.15 -42.84
CA GLU A 89 44.98 -40.63 -41.88
C GLU A 89 44.90 -39.81 -40.59
N LEU A 90 44.64 -40.48 -39.46
CA LEU A 90 44.65 -39.87 -38.14
C LEU A 90 46.06 -39.96 -37.53
N PRO A 91 46.47 -39.00 -36.68
CA PRO A 91 47.72 -39.11 -35.94
C PRO A 91 47.66 -40.31 -34.98
N SER A 92 48.76 -41.05 -34.86
CA SER A 92 48.84 -42.24 -33.99
C SER A 92 48.64 -41.92 -32.51
N PHE A 93 48.98 -40.70 -32.09
CA PHE A 93 48.58 -40.13 -30.81
C PHE A 93 48.43 -38.61 -30.89
N VAL A 94 47.73 -38.01 -29.93
CA VAL A 94 47.70 -36.56 -29.71
C VAL A 94 47.70 -36.25 -28.22
N ASP A 95 48.45 -35.23 -27.81
CA ASP A 95 48.43 -34.70 -26.45
C ASP A 95 47.51 -33.48 -26.34
N ILE A 96 46.61 -33.53 -25.37
CA ILE A 96 45.62 -32.51 -25.06
C ILE A 96 46.08 -31.75 -23.80
N PRO A 97 46.34 -30.43 -23.88
CA PRO A 97 46.72 -29.64 -22.71
C PRO A 97 45.64 -29.56 -21.64
N VAL A 98 46.06 -29.25 -20.39
CA VAL A 98 45.18 -28.94 -19.25
C VAL A 98 44.09 -27.93 -19.67
N GLY A 99 42.87 -28.11 -19.18
CA GLY A 99 41.73 -27.24 -19.50
C GLY A 99 41.21 -27.31 -20.95
N ARG A 100 41.68 -28.24 -21.80
CA ARG A 100 41.12 -28.50 -23.14
C ARG A 100 40.37 -29.83 -23.16
N ASP A 101 39.25 -29.89 -23.89
CA ASP A 101 38.57 -31.17 -24.15
C ASP A 101 39.20 -31.89 -25.35
N LEU A 102 39.18 -33.21 -25.27
CA LEU A 102 39.21 -34.11 -26.43
C LEU A 102 37.76 -34.29 -26.94
N LEU A 103 37.55 -34.11 -28.24
CA LEU A 103 36.29 -34.38 -28.91
C LEU A 103 36.49 -35.52 -29.92
N LEU A 104 35.87 -36.66 -29.67
CA LEU A 104 35.86 -37.81 -30.58
C LEU A 104 34.58 -37.78 -31.42
N THR A 105 34.66 -37.84 -32.75
CA THR A 105 33.44 -37.87 -33.58
C THR A 105 33.45 -38.98 -34.62
N ALA A 106 32.28 -39.56 -34.83
CA ALA A 106 31.99 -40.50 -35.92
C ALA A 106 30.60 -40.16 -36.51
N ILE A 107 30.48 -38.95 -37.05
CA ILE A 107 29.24 -38.39 -37.60
C ILE A 107 29.13 -38.78 -39.07
N GLY A 108 28.02 -39.40 -39.48
CA GLY A 108 27.81 -39.77 -40.87
C GLY A 108 27.83 -38.56 -41.83
N GLY A 109 28.31 -38.75 -43.06
CA GLY A 109 28.33 -37.69 -44.07
C GLY A 109 26.92 -37.31 -44.49
N ASN A 110 26.70 -36.05 -44.86
CA ASN A 110 25.40 -35.56 -45.32
C ASN A 110 25.13 -36.02 -46.76
N GLY A 111 23.88 -36.35 -47.08
CA GLY A 111 23.45 -36.67 -48.43
C GLY A 111 23.45 -35.44 -49.34
N GLU A 112 23.65 -35.64 -50.63
CA GLU A 112 23.62 -34.54 -51.60
C GLU A 112 22.17 -34.11 -51.91
N ASP A 113 21.95 -32.80 -52.06
CA ASP A 113 20.68 -32.27 -52.58
C ASP A 113 20.38 -32.81 -53.99
N GLY A 114 19.12 -33.15 -54.25
CA GLY A 114 18.63 -33.56 -55.54
C GLY A 114 18.66 -32.41 -56.56
N MET A 115 19.04 -32.71 -57.79
CA MET A 115 19.06 -31.70 -58.87
C MET A 115 17.68 -31.51 -59.50
N ASN A 116 17.48 -30.35 -60.12
CA ASN A 116 16.23 -30.01 -60.78
C ASN A 116 16.13 -30.67 -62.17
N GLY A 117 14.92 -31.07 -62.56
CA GLY A 117 14.65 -31.61 -63.89
C GLY A 117 14.59 -30.50 -64.95
N GLU A 118 14.86 -30.84 -66.21
CA GLU A 118 14.84 -29.88 -67.33
C GLU A 118 13.39 -29.61 -67.82
N ASP A 119 13.14 -28.41 -68.34
CA ASP A 119 11.84 -28.03 -68.90
C ASP A 119 11.57 -28.72 -70.25
N GLY A 120 10.29 -29.02 -70.51
CA GLY A 120 9.82 -29.61 -71.77
C GLY A 120 9.59 -28.56 -72.86
N VAL A 121 9.76 -28.97 -74.13
CA VAL A 121 9.68 -28.09 -75.30
C VAL A 121 8.24 -27.98 -75.83
N ASP A 122 7.86 -26.76 -76.21
CA ASP A 122 6.55 -26.43 -76.80
C ASP A 122 6.24 -27.19 -78.10
N GLY A 123 4.95 -27.45 -78.34
CA GLY A 123 4.41 -28.00 -79.61
C GLY A 123 4.11 -26.90 -80.64
N ARG A 124 4.02 -27.27 -81.93
CA ARG A 124 3.78 -26.31 -83.04
C ARG A 124 2.31 -26.18 -83.45
N ASP A 125 1.96 -24.96 -83.87
CA ASP A 125 0.65 -24.53 -84.36
C ASP A 125 0.16 -25.29 -85.63
N GLY A 126 -1.17 -25.25 -85.87
CA GLY A 126 -1.87 -25.87 -87.00
C GLY A 126 -2.25 -24.89 -88.14
N ALA A 127 -2.94 -25.40 -89.17
CA ALA A 127 -3.18 -24.69 -90.45
C ALA A 127 -4.59 -24.07 -90.62
N ASP A 128 -4.67 -23.00 -91.43
CA ASP A 128 -5.88 -22.19 -91.68
C ASP A 128 -6.76 -22.72 -92.86
N GLY A 129 -8.04 -22.31 -92.94
CA GLY A 129 -9.06 -22.71 -93.93
C GLY A 129 -9.52 -21.60 -94.91
N VAL A 130 -10.61 -21.84 -95.68
CA VAL A 130 -10.96 -21.09 -96.91
C VAL A 130 -12.31 -20.34 -96.86
N ASP A 131 -12.35 -19.12 -97.40
CA ASP A 131 -13.43 -18.11 -97.31
C ASP A 131 -14.64 -18.33 -98.28
N ALA A 132 -15.77 -17.63 -98.03
CA ALA A 132 -17.04 -17.71 -98.78
C ALA A 132 -17.25 -16.60 -99.85
N SER A 133 -18.24 -16.79 -100.74
CA SER A 133 -18.70 -15.82 -101.75
C SER A 133 -20.23 -15.74 -101.86
N GLU A 134 -20.76 -14.74 -102.60
CA GLU A 134 -22.20 -14.54 -102.85
C GLU A 134 -22.90 -15.74 -103.54
N ALA A 135 -22.13 -16.66 -104.14
CA ALA A 135 -22.64 -17.87 -104.80
C ALA A 135 -22.16 -19.19 -104.18
N SER A 136 -21.38 -19.17 -103.09
CA SER A 136 -20.81 -20.38 -102.48
C SER A 136 -20.35 -20.19 -101.02
N GLU A 137 -20.76 -21.06 -100.10
CA GLU A 137 -20.37 -20.97 -98.68
C GLU A 137 -18.94 -21.45 -98.38
N ALA A 138 -18.42 -21.07 -97.21
CA ALA A 138 -17.10 -21.46 -96.70
C ALA A 138 -17.12 -22.88 -96.10
N THR A 139 -16.03 -23.63 -96.26
CA THR A 139 -15.92 -24.99 -95.74
C THR A 139 -15.45 -25.01 -94.29
N VAL A 140 -16.26 -25.56 -93.39
CA VAL A 140 -15.88 -25.88 -92.00
C VAL A 140 -15.95 -27.39 -91.81
N LEU A 141 -14.84 -28.01 -91.42
CA LEU A 141 -14.79 -29.45 -91.14
C LEU A 141 -15.25 -29.72 -89.69
N THR A 142 -15.96 -30.83 -89.50
CA THR A 142 -16.79 -31.12 -88.33
C THR A 142 -15.96 -31.72 -87.17
N VAL A 143 -16.45 -31.89 -85.93
CA VAL A 143 -17.55 -32.78 -85.50
C VAL A 143 -18.31 -32.21 -84.29
N ALA A 144 -19.64 -32.38 -84.28
CA ALA A 144 -20.44 -32.35 -83.07
C ALA A 144 -21.60 -33.36 -83.16
N MET A 145 -21.67 -34.33 -82.25
CA MET A 145 -22.90 -34.90 -81.65
C MET A 145 -22.56 -35.97 -80.60
N ALA A 146 -23.54 -36.36 -79.78
CA ALA A 146 -23.42 -37.36 -78.73
C ALA A 146 -24.61 -38.35 -78.78
N ALA A 147 -24.42 -39.53 -78.15
CA ALA A 147 -25.23 -40.75 -78.31
C ALA A 147 -25.10 -41.39 -79.73
N SER A 148 -25.28 -42.69 -79.94
CA SER A 148 -25.70 -43.78 -79.04
C SER A 148 -24.93 -45.09 -79.39
N PRO A 149 -25.00 -46.18 -78.58
CA PRO A 149 -24.09 -47.32 -78.73
C PRO A 149 -24.57 -48.40 -79.72
N LEU A 150 -23.62 -49.02 -80.45
CA LEU A 150 -23.40 -50.49 -80.61
C LEU A 150 -22.47 -50.81 -81.80
N SER A 151 -21.83 -51.98 -81.74
CA SER A 151 -21.11 -52.67 -82.84
C SER A 151 -19.79 -52.05 -83.37
N PRO A 152 -18.98 -52.81 -84.15
CA PRO A 152 -17.55 -52.50 -84.36
C PRO A 152 -17.12 -52.29 -85.84
N ILE A 153 -15.79 -52.30 -86.02
CA ILE A 153 -14.95 -52.42 -87.24
C ILE A 153 -14.70 -51.17 -88.12
N PHE A 154 -13.43 -51.07 -88.56
CA PHE A 154 -12.80 -50.21 -89.58
C PHE A 154 -12.41 -48.76 -89.25
N TYR A 155 -11.52 -48.24 -90.10
CA TYR A 155 -10.68 -47.03 -89.99
C TYR A 155 -11.54 -45.74 -90.22
N ASP A 156 -11.14 -44.51 -89.89
CA ASP A 156 -10.03 -43.78 -90.57
C ASP A 156 -9.58 -42.47 -89.86
N TYR A 157 -8.72 -41.69 -90.55
CA TYR A 157 -8.01 -40.49 -90.07
C TYR A 157 -8.79 -39.47 -89.21
N SER A 158 -8.12 -38.99 -88.16
CA SER A 158 -8.27 -37.64 -87.63
C SER A 158 -6.88 -37.08 -87.27
N GLU A 159 -6.47 -36.01 -87.94
CA GLU A 159 -5.17 -35.36 -87.68
C GLU A 159 -5.22 -34.62 -86.35
N LYS A 160 -4.28 -34.90 -85.45
CA LYS A 160 -4.27 -34.39 -84.08
C LYS A 160 -3.36 -33.16 -83.99
N ALA A 161 -3.81 -32.15 -83.25
CA ALA A 161 -2.95 -31.03 -82.87
C ALA A 161 -1.77 -31.54 -82.01
N ASN A 162 -0.58 -31.00 -82.27
CA ASN A 162 0.68 -31.45 -81.68
C ASN A 162 0.71 -31.24 -80.16
N ARG A 163 1.13 -32.26 -79.42
CA ARG A 163 1.28 -32.23 -77.96
C ARG A 163 2.57 -31.50 -77.57
N PRO A 164 2.61 -30.81 -76.42
CA PRO A 164 3.86 -30.34 -75.83
C PRO A 164 4.67 -31.50 -75.24
N GLY A 165 5.97 -31.25 -75.04
CA GLY A 165 6.82 -32.13 -74.25
C GLY A 165 6.56 -32.01 -72.75
N SER A 166 6.53 -33.14 -72.04
CA SER A 166 6.49 -33.20 -70.58
C SER A 166 7.74 -32.58 -69.94
N ALA A 167 7.63 -32.12 -68.69
CA ALA A 167 8.80 -31.80 -67.87
C ALA A 167 9.63 -33.05 -67.56
N GLY A 168 10.94 -32.86 -67.34
CA GLY A 168 11.76 -33.80 -66.59
C GLY A 168 11.52 -33.68 -65.08
N HIS A 169 11.55 -34.80 -64.37
CA HIS A 169 11.44 -34.86 -62.92
C HIS A 169 12.76 -34.47 -62.23
N GLY A 170 12.68 -33.56 -61.26
CA GLY A 170 13.75 -33.33 -60.28
C GLY A 170 13.96 -34.55 -59.39
N GLY A 171 15.20 -34.78 -58.97
CA GLY A 171 15.60 -35.93 -58.18
C GLY A 171 15.34 -35.71 -56.69
N ASN A 172 15.13 -36.81 -55.96
CA ASN A 172 15.17 -36.76 -54.50
C ASN A 172 16.56 -36.35 -54.01
N GLY A 173 16.66 -35.83 -52.78
CA GLY A 173 17.94 -35.75 -52.07
C GLY A 173 18.46 -37.13 -51.68
N GLY A 174 19.77 -37.25 -51.53
CA GLY A 174 20.43 -38.47 -51.11
C GLY A 174 20.25 -38.72 -49.62
N ASP A 175 20.22 -39.98 -49.20
CA ASP A 175 20.20 -40.33 -47.78
C ASP A 175 21.47 -39.84 -47.05
N GLY A 176 21.33 -39.51 -45.77
CA GLY A 176 22.49 -39.25 -44.90
C GLY A 176 23.20 -40.56 -44.53
N GLY A 177 24.52 -40.51 -44.39
CA GLY A 177 25.31 -41.66 -43.98
C GLY A 177 25.05 -42.07 -42.53
N ASN A 178 25.22 -43.37 -42.24
CA ASN A 178 25.09 -43.87 -40.87
C ASN A 178 26.17 -43.29 -39.95
N GLY A 179 25.82 -43.05 -38.69
CA GLY A 179 26.79 -42.76 -37.63
C GLY A 179 27.67 -43.97 -37.33
N GLY A 180 28.89 -43.72 -36.87
CA GLY A 180 29.91 -44.73 -36.65
C GLY A 180 29.93 -45.32 -35.25
N THR A 181 31.08 -45.83 -34.83
CA THR A 181 31.28 -46.47 -33.50
C THR A 181 32.56 -45.96 -32.86
N ILE A 182 32.42 -45.37 -31.66
CA ILE A 182 33.56 -44.94 -30.83
C ILE A 182 33.72 -45.93 -29.67
N GLU A 183 34.90 -46.53 -29.60
CA GLU A 183 35.37 -47.33 -28.48
C GLU A 183 36.44 -46.52 -27.72
N ILE A 184 36.32 -46.47 -26.40
CA ILE A 184 37.23 -45.71 -25.54
C ILE A 184 37.81 -46.69 -24.51
N LEU A 185 39.14 -46.82 -24.52
CA LEU A 185 39.89 -47.64 -23.58
C LEU A 185 40.60 -46.74 -22.58
N VAL A 186 40.45 -47.04 -21.30
CA VAL A 186 41.15 -46.36 -20.22
C VAL A 186 41.57 -47.39 -19.16
N HIS A 187 42.65 -47.09 -18.43
CA HIS A 187 43.03 -47.86 -17.25
C HIS A 187 42.26 -47.35 -16.01
N GLU A 188 41.98 -48.23 -15.03
CA GLU A 188 41.10 -47.95 -13.88
C GLU A 188 41.55 -46.72 -13.03
N ASP A 189 42.86 -46.55 -12.81
CA ASP A 189 43.41 -45.35 -12.11
C ASP A 189 43.38 -44.07 -12.96
N GLN A 190 43.22 -44.21 -14.28
CA GLN A 190 43.12 -43.14 -15.27
C GLN A 190 41.68 -42.81 -15.68
N ALA A 191 40.66 -43.46 -15.10
CA ALA A 191 39.25 -43.15 -15.34
C ALA A 191 38.85 -41.67 -15.08
N HIS A 192 39.67 -40.93 -14.33
CA HIS A 192 39.53 -39.49 -14.13
C HIS A 192 39.68 -38.66 -15.44
N LEU A 193 40.51 -39.13 -16.38
CA LEU A 193 40.78 -38.44 -17.66
C LEU A 193 39.53 -38.35 -18.55
N LEU A 194 38.56 -39.26 -18.38
CA LEU A 194 37.30 -39.29 -19.13
C LEU A 194 36.44 -38.03 -18.93
N MET A 195 36.61 -37.28 -17.83
CA MET A 195 35.91 -36.01 -17.61
C MET A 195 36.30 -34.91 -18.63
N ALA A 196 37.41 -35.09 -19.35
CA ALA A 196 37.85 -34.22 -20.43
C ALA A 196 37.53 -34.74 -21.84
N VAL A 197 36.89 -35.91 -21.95
CA VAL A 197 36.56 -36.54 -23.23
C VAL A 197 35.08 -36.42 -23.52
N LYS A 198 34.75 -35.84 -24.67
CA LYS A 198 33.40 -35.67 -25.20
C LYS A 198 33.32 -36.40 -26.53
N TRP A 199 32.13 -36.87 -26.90
CA TRP A 199 31.92 -37.51 -28.20
C TRP A 199 30.63 -37.12 -28.89
N ASP A 200 30.63 -37.21 -30.21
CA ASP A 200 29.45 -37.07 -31.08
C ASP A 200 29.30 -38.31 -31.95
N LEU A 201 28.12 -38.93 -31.86
CA LEU A 201 27.73 -40.16 -32.55
C LEU A 201 26.35 -39.92 -33.16
N SER A 202 26.33 -39.44 -34.41
CA SER A 202 25.10 -39.07 -35.09
C SER A 202 25.13 -39.48 -36.57
N GLY A 203 23.95 -39.73 -37.14
CA GLY A 203 23.82 -39.93 -38.59
C GLY A 203 23.92 -38.61 -39.33
N GLY A 204 24.40 -38.65 -40.56
CA GLY A 204 24.39 -37.50 -41.46
C GLY A 204 22.98 -37.08 -41.83
N LYS A 205 22.81 -35.83 -42.25
CA LYS A 205 21.51 -35.33 -42.71
C LYS A 205 21.26 -35.75 -44.15
N GLY A 206 20.04 -36.14 -44.49
CA GLY A 206 19.65 -36.33 -45.89
C GLY A 206 19.63 -35.00 -46.65
N GLY A 207 19.92 -35.04 -47.95
CA GLY A 207 19.82 -33.89 -48.84
C GLY A 207 18.37 -33.48 -49.11
N GLN A 208 18.15 -32.26 -49.58
CA GLN A 208 16.83 -31.77 -49.99
C GLN A 208 16.46 -32.30 -51.38
N ALA A 209 15.17 -32.40 -51.70
CA ALA A 209 14.71 -32.81 -53.03
C ALA A 209 14.76 -31.65 -54.04
N GLY A 210 15.20 -31.94 -55.27
CA GLY A 210 15.19 -31.01 -56.39
C GLY A 210 13.81 -30.88 -57.03
N SER A 211 13.53 -29.73 -57.64
CA SER A 211 12.24 -29.46 -58.27
C SER A 211 12.14 -30.09 -59.66
N HIS A 212 10.97 -30.66 -60.00
CA HIS A 212 10.66 -30.98 -61.40
C HIS A 212 10.67 -29.72 -62.28
N GLY A 213 11.02 -29.90 -63.56
CA GLY A 213 10.92 -28.86 -64.58
C GLY A 213 9.46 -28.54 -64.91
N ARG A 214 9.27 -27.71 -65.93
CA ARG A 214 7.97 -27.25 -66.43
C ARG A 214 7.66 -27.90 -67.78
N PRO A 215 6.45 -28.43 -68.02
CA PRO A 215 6.08 -28.94 -69.34
C PRO A 215 5.91 -27.80 -70.33
N GLY A 216 6.12 -28.08 -71.62
CA GLY A 216 5.97 -27.09 -72.69
C GLY A 216 4.51 -26.67 -72.93
N GLY A 217 4.33 -25.57 -73.66
CA GLY A 217 3.05 -25.11 -74.19
C GLY A 217 2.61 -25.88 -75.44
N GLY A 218 1.32 -26.22 -75.54
CA GLY A 218 0.77 -26.84 -76.74
C GLY A 218 0.63 -25.84 -77.90
N GLY A 219 0.74 -26.33 -79.14
CA GLY A 219 0.58 -25.50 -80.34
C GLY A 219 -0.84 -25.00 -80.54
N ARG A 220 -1.00 -23.81 -81.13
CA ARG A 220 -2.30 -23.17 -81.39
C ARG A 220 -2.98 -23.80 -82.60
N GLY A 221 -4.29 -24.05 -82.52
CA GLY A 221 -5.07 -24.45 -83.70
C GLY A 221 -5.09 -23.36 -84.78
N GLY A 222 -5.11 -23.78 -86.05
CA GLY A 222 -5.27 -22.86 -87.18
C GLY A 222 -6.70 -22.34 -87.34
N LYS A 223 -6.88 -21.30 -88.16
CA LYS A 223 -8.10 -20.50 -88.24
C LYS A 223 -9.02 -20.99 -89.35
N GLY A 224 -10.31 -21.19 -89.07
CA GLY A 224 -11.32 -21.42 -90.10
C GLY A 224 -11.44 -20.25 -91.09
N GLY A 225 -11.91 -20.54 -92.31
CA GLY A 225 -12.15 -19.53 -93.35
C GLY A 225 -13.32 -18.60 -93.04
N LYS A 226 -13.33 -17.42 -93.67
CA LYS A 226 -14.29 -16.34 -93.37
C LYS A 226 -15.60 -16.50 -94.16
N GLY A 227 -16.72 -16.47 -93.44
CA GLY A 227 -18.05 -16.31 -94.04
C GLY A 227 -18.35 -14.86 -94.46
N HIS A 228 -19.35 -14.69 -95.33
CA HIS A 228 -19.92 -13.40 -95.75
C HIS A 228 -21.38 -13.27 -95.26
N THR A 229 -21.91 -12.06 -95.03
CA THR A 229 -23.20 -11.89 -94.34
C THR A 229 -24.05 -10.69 -94.79
N TRP A 230 -25.37 -10.91 -94.86
CA TRP A 230 -26.41 -9.88 -94.71
C TRP A 230 -27.51 -10.35 -93.72
N LYS A 231 -28.47 -9.48 -93.36
CA LYS A 231 -29.12 -9.46 -92.02
C LYS A 231 -30.46 -10.21 -91.87
N GLN A 232 -30.70 -10.86 -90.70
CA GLN A 232 -31.82 -10.52 -89.77
C GLN A 232 -31.80 -11.23 -88.35
N CYS A 233 -31.39 -10.47 -87.32
CA CYS A 233 -31.87 -10.36 -85.90
C CYS A 233 -31.88 -11.49 -84.80
N VAL A 234 -31.39 -11.10 -83.58
CA VAL A 234 -31.53 -11.67 -82.18
C VAL A 234 -30.62 -12.87 -81.79
N GLY A 235 -30.09 -13.06 -80.56
CA GLY A 235 -29.92 -12.18 -79.36
C GLY A 235 -29.94 -12.88 -77.96
N TYR A 236 -29.26 -12.28 -76.94
CA TYR A 236 -29.32 -12.54 -75.45
C TYR A 236 -28.66 -13.86 -74.91
N ASP A 237 -28.34 -14.13 -73.61
CA ASP A 237 -27.96 -13.43 -72.32
C ASP A 237 -27.58 -14.55 -71.27
N TYR A 238 -27.12 -14.49 -69.98
CA TYR A 238 -26.59 -13.59 -68.90
C TYR A 238 -26.13 -14.54 -67.71
N THR A 239 -25.49 -14.27 -66.56
CA THR A 239 -24.52 -13.35 -65.84
C THR A 239 -24.09 -14.12 -64.53
N CYS A 240 -23.51 -13.72 -63.37
CA CYS A 240 -22.88 -12.57 -62.65
C CYS A 240 -22.12 -13.19 -61.40
N THR A 241 -21.31 -12.62 -60.47
CA THR A 241 -20.74 -11.29 -60.06
C THR A 241 -19.39 -11.54 -59.27
N SER A 242 -18.73 -10.57 -58.58
CA SER A 242 -17.47 -10.81 -57.79
C SER A 242 -17.04 -9.70 -56.78
N ARG A 243 -15.97 -9.96 -55.95
CA ARG A 243 -14.96 -9.04 -55.27
C ARG A 243 -14.92 -8.92 -53.73
N CYS A 244 -13.71 -8.79 -53.13
CA CYS A 244 -13.15 -7.61 -52.40
C CYS A 244 -11.86 -7.88 -51.57
N VAL A 245 -11.14 -6.83 -51.11
CA VAL A 245 -9.79 -6.84 -50.46
C VAL A 245 -9.62 -5.70 -49.43
N GLY A 246 -8.86 -5.90 -48.34
CA GLY A 246 -8.11 -4.86 -47.60
C GLY A 246 -8.51 -4.53 -46.15
N GLY A 247 -7.56 -4.07 -45.32
CA GLY A 247 -7.76 -3.56 -43.94
C GLY A 247 -6.46 -3.50 -43.09
N ASP A 248 -6.30 -2.50 -42.22
CA ASP A 248 -5.00 -2.13 -41.59
C ASP A 248 -5.14 -1.59 -40.13
N THR A 249 -4.01 -1.42 -39.43
CA THR A 249 -3.70 -0.51 -38.29
C THR A 249 -4.13 -0.77 -36.81
N THR A 250 -3.14 -0.52 -35.93
CA THR A 250 -3.19 0.13 -34.58
C THR A 250 -3.63 -0.62 -33.31
N SER A 251 -3.36 0.01 -32.15
CA SER A 251 -3.11 -0.61 -30.84
C SER A 251 -3.73 0.17 -29.66
N SER A 252 -3.94 -0.50 -28.52
CA SER A 252 -3.90 0.09 -27.16
C SER A 252 -3.82 -1.02 -26.09
N LEU A 253 -3.51 -0.67 -24.83
CA LEU A 253 -3.21 -1.64 -23.76
C LEU A 253 -4.39 -1.89 -22.81
N THR A 254 -4.45 -3.11 -22.26
CA THR A 254 -4.72 -3.28 -20.81
C THR A 254 -3.91 -4.45 -20.25
N ARG A 255 -3.69 -4.44 -18.93
CA ARG A 255 -2.71 -5.29 -18.21
C ARG A 255 -3.41 -6.25 -17.24
N TYR A 256 -3.13 -7.55 -17.32
CA TYR A 256 -3.32 -8.51 -16.22
C TYR A 256 -2.28 -9.65 -16.28
N LYS A 257 -1.82 -10.10 -15.10
CA LYS A 257 -1.12 -11.37 -14.80
C LYS A 257 -1.96 -12.07 -13.71
N PRO A 258 -2.09 -13.41 -13.68
CA PRO A 258 -1.04 -14.33 -13.20
C PRO A 258 -0.79 -15.52 -14.18
N ALA A 259 0.45 -15.95 -14.41
CA ALA A 259 1.24 -16.87 -13.57
C ALA A 259 0.80 -18.35 -13.64
N ALA A 260 1.00 -18.95 -14.83
CA ALA A 260 1.16 -20.38 -15.08
C ALA A 260 2.09 -20.57 -16.32
N ASP A 261 2.43 -21.82 -16.66
CA ASP A 261 2.99 -22.24 -17.96
C ASP A 261 4.34 -21.68 -18.45
N ILE A 262 5.21 -21.15 -17.57
CA ILE A 262 6.66 -21.01 -17.86
C ILE A 262 7.48 -22.02 -17.02
N ARG A 263 7.16 -23.31 -17.21
CA ARG A 263 8.08 -24.43 -16.91
C ARG A 263 8.20 -25.43 -18.06
N ARG A 264 7.13 -25.62 -18.84
CA ARG A 264 7.06 -26.58 -19.96
C ARG A 264 7.84 -26.16 -21.22
N ALA A 265 8.31 -24.91 -21.30
CA ALA A 265 9.01 -24.36 -22.48
C ALA A 265 10.54 -24.52 -22.43
N LEU A 266 11.14 -24.71 -21.25
CA LEU A 266 12.60 -24.88 -21.12
C LEU A 266 13.06 -26.34 -21.32
N GLU A 267 12.21 -27.31 -21.00
CA GLU A 267 12.53 -28.74 -21.16
C GLU A 267 12.62 -29.15 -22.64
N LEU A 268 11.81 -28.54 -23.51
CA LEU A 268 11.83 -28.77 -24.96
C LEU A 268 13.08 -28.21 -25.67
N ALA A 269 13.89 -27.38 -24.99
CA ALA A 269 15.14 -26.83 -25.55
C ALA A 269 16.36 -27.75 -25.36
N ARG A 270 16.25 -28.83 -24.56
CA ARG A 270 17.35 -29.80 -24.35
C ARG A 270 17.34 -31.00 -25.32
N THR A 271 16.29 -31.19 -26.11
CA THR A 271 16.27 -32.17 -27.21
C THR A 271 16.56 -31.51 -28.55
N GLY A 272 17.84 -31.52 -28.96
CA GLY A 272 18.30 -30.99 -30.25
C GLY A 272 17.89 -31.83 -31.47
N ALA A 273 16.59 -32.11 -31.63
CA ALA A 273 16.02 -32.89 -32.72
C ALA A 273 15.07 -32.02 -33.56
N GLN A 274 15.58 -31.44 -34.65
CA GLN A 274 14.72 -30.81 -35.65
C GLN A 274 13.85 -31.87 -36.36
N MET A 275 12.65 -31.48 -36.80
CA MET A 275 11.71 -32.36 -37.47
C MET A 275 12.31 -32.95 -38.75
N VAL A 276 12.52 -34.27 -38.78
CA VAL A 276 12.83 -35.02 -40.00
C VAL A 276 11.51 -35.40 -40.68
N THR A 277 11.06 -34.58 -41.63
CA THR A 277 9.89 -34.87 -42.47
C THR A 277 10.30 -35.67 -43.71
N GLY A 278 10.48 -36.98 -43.54
CA GLY A 278 10.77 -37.93 -44.60
C GLY A 278 10.78 -39.37 -44.08
N ASN A 279 10.21 -40.32 -44.82
CA ASN A 279 10.07 -41.71 -44.36
C ASN A 279 11.42 -42.46 -44.43
N ASN A 280 12.19 -42.43 -43.34
CA ASN A 280 13.30 -43.35 -43.08
C ASN A 280 13.31 -43.75 -41.60
N THR A 281 12.43 -44.68 -41.22
CA THR A 281 12.32 -45.24 -39.85
C THR A 281 12.91 -46.65 -39.72
N ALA A 282 13.84 -47.01 -40.62
CA ALA A 282 14.60 -48.26 -40.58
C ALA A 282 16.11 -47.97 -40.63
N LEU A 283 16.89 -48.72 -39.84
CA LEU A 283 18.36 -48.72 -39.80
C LEU A 283 19.08 -47.48 -39.22
N VAL A 284 18.68 -47.04 -38.02
CA VAL A 284 19.57 -46.27 -37.11
C VAL A 284 19.84 -47.10 -35.84
N THR A 285 20.40 -48.30 -36.03
CA THR A 285 20.49 -49.34 -34.99
C THR A 285 21.93 -49.80 -34.69
N GLN A 286 22.94 -49.04 -35.11
CA GLN A 286 24.37 -49.39 -34.92
C GLN A 286 25.27 -48.22 -34.44
N ALA A 287 24.71 -47.08 -34.03
CA ALA A 287 25.47 -46.09 -33.27
C ALA A 287 25.62 -46.58 -31.82
N ALA A 288 26.82 -47.02 -31.45
CA ALA A 288 27.14 -47.47 -30.10
C ALA A 288 28.42 -46.79 -29.60
N THR A 289 28.40 -46.32 -28.35
CA THR A 289 29.62 -46.06 -27.58
C THR A 289 29.96 -47.32 -26.81
N ARG A 290 31.25 -47.69 -26.73
CA ARG A 290 31.74 -48.68 -25.76
C ARG A 290 32.82 -48.05 -24.91
N LEU A 291 32.52 -47.89 -23.62
CA LEU A 291 33.51 -47.58 -22.59
C LEU A 291 34.07 -48.91 -22.09
N GLN A 292 35.36 -49.16 -22.30
CA GLN A 292 36.05 -50.36 -21.82
C GLN A 292 37.15 -49.96 -20.85
N GLU A 293 37.03 -50.43 -19.62
CA GLU A 293 38.06 -50.29 -18.60
C GLU A 293 39.00 -51.51 -18.63
N LEU A 294 40.31 -51.23 -18.62
CA LEU A 294 41.36 -52.21 -18.41
C LEU A 294 41.67 -52.27 -16.91
N ARG A 295 41.32 -53.40 -16.28
CA ARG A 295 41.63 -53.63 -14.87
C ARG A 295 43.14 -53.81 -14.65
N SER A 296 43.66 -53.19 -13.60
CA SER A 296 45.01 -53.48 -13.13
C SER A 296 45.02 -54.78 -12.33
N PRO A 297 45.96 -55.72 -12.56
CA PRO A 297 46.18 -56.81 -11.63
C PRO A 297 46.79 -56.27 -10.32
N ASP A 298 46.54 -56.97 -9.21
CA ASP A 298 47.38 -56.88 -8.01
C ASP A 298 48.86 -57.00 -8.40
N ALA A 299 49.75 -56.26 -7.73
CA ALA A 299 51.15 -56.05 -8.15
C ALA A 299 52.06 -57.30 -8.21
N ASN A 300 51.52 -58.51 -8.04
CA ASN A 300 52.18 -59.81 -8.21
C ASN A 300 51.41 -60.80 -9.10
N ALA A 301 50.29 -60.41 -9.71
CA ALA A 301 49.51 -61.25 -10.62
C ALA A 301 49.82 -60.92 -12.10
N LYS A 302 49.70 -61.93 -12.98
CA LYS A 302 49.77 -61.70 -14.43
C LYS A 302 48.50 -60.98 -14.89
N PRO A 303 48.57 -60.06 -15.86
CA PRO A 303 47.37 -59.47 -16.45
C PRO A 303 46.55 -60.56 -17.14
N ASP A 304 45.28 -60.71 -16.75
CA ASP A 304 44.33 -61.62 -17.42
C ASP A 304 43.70 -60.98 -18.67
N GLY A 305 43.87 -59.66 -18.84
CA GLY A 305 43.30 -58.89 -19.94
C GLY A 305 41.79 -58.65 -19.79
N SER A 306 41.24 -58.82 -18.60
CA SER A 306 39.82 -58.59 -18.34
C SER A 306 39.42 -57.14 -18.64
N ARG A 307 38.46 -56.99 -19.56
CA ARG A 307 37.84 -55.72 -19.92
C ARG A 307 36.48 -55.63 -19.25
N GLN A 308 36.18 -54.50 -18.62
CA GLN A 308 34.84 -54.22 -18.10
C GLN A 308 34.14 -53.20 -19.01
N GLU A 309 32.99 -53.58 -19.59
CA GLU A 309 32.18 -52.68 -20.43
C GLU A 309 31.17 -51.90 -19.57
N TYR A 310 31.13 -50.58 -19.73
CA TYR A 310 30.23 -49.68 -19.03
C TYR A 310 29.26 -48.97 -19.98
N SER A 311 28.02 -48.75 -19.53
CA SER A 311 26.94 -48.13 -20.30
C SER A 311 27.01 -46.59 -20.34
N SER A 312 27.66 -45.97 -19.35
CA SER A 312 27.90 -44.53 -19.26
C SER A 312 29.02 -44.24 -18.25
N LEU A 313 29.56 -43.02 -18.28
CA LEU A 313 30.52 -42.52 -17.28
C LEU A 313 29.88 -42.45 -15.88
N TYR A 314 30.71 -42.24 -14.85
CA TYR A 314 30.22 -41.75 -13.56
C TYR A 314 29.52 -40.39 -13.73
N SER A 315 28.53 -40.14 -12.89
CA SER A 315 27.74 -38.90 -12.88
C SER A 315 27.46 -38.53 -11.44
N LEU A 316 28.39 -37.77 -10.84
CA LEU A 316 28.34 -37.40 -9.43
C LEU A 316 27.45 -36.17 -9.23
N ALA A 317 26.43 -36.30 -8.40
CA ALA A 317 25.58 -35.22 -7.95
C ALA A 317 25.65 -35.08 -6.42
N LEU A 318 25.71 -33.84 -5.94
CA LEU A 318 25.54 -33.49 -4.53
C LEU A 318 24.06 -33.58 -4.17
N THR A 319 23.70 -34.24 -3.06
CA THR A 319 22.30 -34.51 -2.71
C THR A 319 21.87 -34.03 -1.31
N ASP A 320 22.80 -33.86 -0.37
CA ASP A 320 22.63 -33.09 0.88
C ASP A 320 24.00 -32.78 1.52
N PHE A 321 24.03 -31.85 2.45
CA PHE A 321 25.13 -31.64 3.41
C PHE A 321 24.58 -30.89 4.63
N ASP A 322 25.07 -31.17 5.84
CA ASP A 322 24.71 -30.40 7.03
C ASP A 322 25.62 -29.19 7.25
N VAL A 323 25.15 -28.25 8.06
CA VAL A 323 25.83 -27.01 8.43
C VAL A 323 25.77 -26.88 9.95
N GLU A 324 26.92 -26.74 10.60
CA GLU A 324 27.08 -26.59 12.04
C GLU A 324 27.84 -25.30 12.35
N ASP A 325 27.40 -24.53 13.34
CA ASP A 325 28.12 -23.35 13.85
C ASP A 325 29.37 -23.77 14.67
N GLU A 326 30.41 -22.91 14.74
CA GLU A 326 31.66 -23.24 15.44
C GLU A 326 31.49 -23.36 16.97
N ASN A 327 30.41 -22.81 17.52
CA ASN A 327 30.27 -22.59 18.96
C ASN A 327 29.21 -23.48 19.66
N GLY A 328 28.23 -24.00 18.91
CA GLY A 328 27.18 -24.91 19.38
C GLY A 328 25.92 -24.22 19.93
N ASP A 329 25.71 -22.93 19.65
CA ASP A 329 24.51 -22.19 20.07
C ASP A 329 23.41 -22.11 19.00
N GLY A 330 23.69 -22.55 17.76
CA GLY A 330 22.71 -22.63 16.68
C GLY A 330 22.40 -21.29 16.01
N ILE A 331 23.21 -20.26 16.25
CA ILE A 331 23.16 -18.98 15.53
C ILE A 331 24.42 -18.84 14.68
N PHE A 332 24.25 -18.63 13.37
CA PHE A 332 25.35 -18.30 12.46
C PHE A 332 25.63 -16.80 12.52
N GLU A 333 26.78 -16.36 13.03
CA GLU A 333 27.05 -14.92 13.27
C GLU A 333 28.22 -14.32 12.44
N PRO A 334 28.20 -13.01 12.12
CA PRO A 334 29.30 -12.36 11.43
C PRO A 334 30.65 -12.48 12.16
N GLY A 335 31.62 -13.15 11.52
CA GLY A 335 33.00 -13.27 12.02
C GLY A 335 33.36 -14.56 12.77
N GLU A 336 32.45 -15.51 12.94
CA GLU A 336 32.81 -16.87 13.40
C GLU A 336 33.20 -17.78 12.22
N HIS A 337 33.22 -19.09 12.46
CA HIS A 337 33.26 -20.11 11.41
C HIS A 337 32.02 -20.99 11.46
N LEU A 338 31.68 -21.59 10.33
CA LEU A 338 30.79 -22.74 10.25
C LEU A 338 31.53 -23.95 9.67
N PHE A 339 30.99 -25.13 9.94
CA PHE A 339 31.46 -26.41 9.43
C PHE A 339 30.38 -27.04 8.57
N ILE A 340 30.69 -27.24 7.28
CA ILE A 340 29.85 -28.05 6.40
C ILE A 340 30.26 -29.52 6.60
N ARG A 341 29.29 -30.40 6.88
CA ARG A 341 29.51 -31.80 7.24
C ARG A 341 28.56 -32.76 6.54
N ARG A 342 28.78 -34.07 6.71
CA ARG A 342 27.86 -35.15 6.29
C ARG A 342 27.44 -35.00 4.82
N ILE A 343 28.41 -34.60 4.00
CA ILE A 343 28.23 -34.28 2.60
C ILE A 343 27.89 -35.59 1.87
N THR A 344 26.68 -35.64 1.32
CA THR A 344 26.09 -36.84 0.74
C THR A 344 26.00 -36.68 -0.77
N ILE A 345 26.60 -37.62 -1.50
CA ILE A 345 26.84 -37.54 -2.94
C ILE A 345 26.46 -38.87 -3.58
N GLN A 346 25.74 -38.80 -4.70
CA GLN A 346 25.26 -39.94 -5.46
C GLN A 346 26.02 -40.07 -6.78
N ASN A 347 26.50 -41.27 -7.11
CA ASN A 347 26.90 -41.61 -8.47
C ASN A 347 25.70 -42.17 -9.23
N SER A 348 25.10 -41.33 -10.08
CA SER A 348 24.00 -41.69 -10.99
C SER A 348 24.49 -42.34 -12.29
N GLY A 349 25.80 -42.47 -12.47
CA GLY A 349 26.43 -43.01 -13.67
C GLY A 349 26.55 -44.54 -13.69
N GLY A 350 26.86 -45.08 -14.87
CA GLY A 350 27.00 -46.52 -15.11
C GLY A 350 28.37 -47.11 -14.73
N MET A 351 29.34 -46.26 -14.38
CA MET A 351 30.72 -46.60 -14.03
C MET A 351 31.06 -46.05 -12.63
N PRO A 352 31.91 -46.70 -11.82
CA PRO A 352 32.42 -46.12 -10.58
C PRO A 352 33.13 -44.79 -10.81
N SER A 353 33.13 -43.91 -9.80
CA SER A 353 33.90 -42.67 -9.86
C SER A 353 35.41 -42.94 -9.66
N PRO A 354 36.30 -42.06 -10.13
CA PRO A 354 37.73 -42.33 -10.14
C PRO A 354 38.32 -42.55 -8.75
N THR A 355 39.40 -43.31 -8.69
CA THR A 355 40.19 -43.57 -7.47
C THR A 355 41.14 -42.41 -7.11
N ARG A 356 41.41 -41.49 -8.05
CA ARG A 356 42.13 -40.24 -7.79
C ARG A 356 41.30 -39.30 -6.88
N PRO A 357 41.91 -38.56 -5.94
CA PRO A 357 41.17 -37.66 -5.05
C PRO A 357 40.48 -36.54 -5.82
N ILE A 358 39.16 -36.46 -5.66
CA ILE A 358 38.32 -35.31 -6.05
C ILE A 358 38.23 -34.39 -4.83
N GLN A 359 38.56 -33.12 -4.98
CA GLN A 359 38.55 -32.13 -3.92
C GLN A 359 37.19 -31.44 -3.84
N LEU A 360 36.52 -31.50 -2.68
CA LEU A 360 35.41 -30.61 -2.37
C LEU A 360 35.92 -29.34 -1.69
N SER A 361 35.37 -28.19 -2.07
CA SER A 361 35.55 -26.93 -1.35
C SER A 361 34.32 -26.04 -1.52
N MET A 362 34.03 -25.20 -0.53
CA MET A 362 32.98 -24.19 -0.68
C MET A 362 33.39 -23.11 -1.70
N VAL A 363 32.42 -22.58 -2.46
CA VAL A 363 32.59 -21.39 -3.31
C VAL A 363 32.58 -20.13 -2.43
N GLU A 364 33.51 -19.20 -2.63
CA GLU A 364 33.51 -17.91 -1.92
C GLU A 364 32.33 -17.04 -2.37
N SER A 365 31.53 -16.54 -1.43
CA SER A 365 30.34 -15.71 -1.64
C SER A 365 30.47 -14.35 -0.94
N ASP A 366 29.45 -13.50 -1.02
CA ASP A 366 29.44 -12.20 -0.35
C ASP A 366 29.58 -12.34 1.17
N TRP A 367 28.98 -13.37 1.78
CA TRP A 367 29.08 -13.60 3.25
C TRP A 367 29.96 -14.78 3.68
N PHE A 368 30.32 -15.70 2.80
CA PHE A 368 31.09 -16.90 3.15
C PHE A 368 32.47 -16.94 2.48
N LYS A 369 33.52 -17.15 3.29
CA LYS A 369 34.90 -17.27 2.83
C LYS A 369 35.54 -18.60 3.27
N PRO A 370 35.91 -19.51 2.35
CA PRO A 370 36.60 -20.76 2.70
C PRO A 370 37.90 -20.52 3.48
N VAL A 371 38.22 -21.39 4.44
CA VAL A 371 39.48 -21.32 5.20
C VAL A 371 40.63 -21.91 4.38
N PHE A 372 41.75 -21.19 4.25
CA PHE A 372 42.89 -21.68 3.47
C PHE A 372 43.56 -22.91 4.10
N GLY A 373 43.85 -23.91 3.27
CA GLY A 373 44.57 -25.12 3.67
C GLY A 373 43.67 -26.30 4.01
N ARG A 374 44.14 -27.22 4.85
CA ARG A 374 43.51 -28.54 5.05
C ARG A 374 42.14 -28.53 5.74
N GLU A 375 41.71 -27.40 6.28
CA GLU A 375 40.40 -27.26 6.95
C GLU A 375 39.30 -26.78 5.99
N GLY A 376 39.61 -26.08 4.89
CA GLY A 376 38.60 -25.56 3.95
C GLY A 376 38.25 -26.48 2.78
N TRP A 377 38.69 -27.74 2.82
CA TRP A 377 38.40 -28.72 1.78
C TRP A 377 38.22 -30.15 2.33
N ALA A 378 37.53 -30.99 1.57
CA ALA A 378 37.40 -32.43 1.80
C ALA A 378 37.78 -33.21 0.54
N PHE A 379 37.92 -34.54 0.63
CA PHE A 379 38.18 -35.40 -0.53
C PHE A 379 37.12 -36.50 -0.63
N LEU A 380 36.70 -36.80 -1.87
CA LEU A 380 35.80 -37.93 -2.13
C LEU A 380 36.56 -39.26 -2.19
N PRO A 381 36.00 -40.35 -1.65
CA PRO A 381 36.37 -41.71 -2.03
C PRO A 381 35.81 -42.03 -3.43
N SER A 382 36.23 -43.17 -4.01
CA SER A 382 35.53 -43.74 -5.17
C SER A 382 34.12 -44.20 -4.79
N ILE A 383 33.14 -43.88 -5.63
CA ILE A 383 31.70 -44.14 -5.45
C ILE A 383 31.25 -45.07 -6.57
N ARG A 384 30.76 -46.27 -6.22
CA ARG A 384 30.27 -47.27 -7.20
C ARG A 384 29.06 -46.77 -7.98
N GLU A 385 28.85 -47.32 -9.16
CA GLU A 385 27.69 -47.08 -10.02
C GLU A 385 26.36 -47.24 -9.25
N GLY A 386 25.44 -46.30 -9.44
CA GLY A 386 24.14 -46.23 -8.76
C GLY A 386 24.18 -45.95 -7.23
N SER A 387 25.35 -45.92 -6.59
CA SER A 387 25.48 -45.81 -5.13
C SER A 387 25.61 -44.37 -4.63
N SER A 388 25.43 -44.18 -3.33
CA SER A 388 25.66 -42.90 -2.64
C SER A 388 26.62 -43.08 -1.48
N VAL A 389 27.42 -42.05 -1.18
CA VAL A 389 28.31 -41.99 -0.02
C VAL A 389 28.03 -40.72 0.78
N THR A 390 28.13 -40.82 2.11
CA THR A 390 28.15 -39.68 3.02
C THR A 390 29.54 -39.59 3.64
N ILE A 391 30.22 -38.45 3.51
CA ILE A 391 31.51 -38.19 4.16
C ILE A 391 31.32 -37.19 5.31
N ASP A 392 32.06 -37.36 6.43
CA ASP A 392 32.06 -36.36 7.51
C ASP A 392 32.54 -35.01 6.98
N GLY A 393 33.69 -35.02 6.29
CA GLY A 393 34.16 -33.95 5.39
C GLY A 393 34.01 -32.51 5.91
N PRO A 394 34.53 -32.17 7.10
CA PRO A 394 34.32 -30.87 7.73
C PRO A 394 35.01 -29.73 6.95
N ILE A 395 34.31 -29.15 5.98
CA ILE A 395 34.75 -27.96 5.25
C ILE A 395 34.48 -26.75 6.14
N LYS A 396 35.56 -26.17 6.68
CA LYS A 396 35.53 -24.98 7.52
C LYS A 396 35.46 -23.71 6.67
N VAL A 397 34.50 -22.86 7.01
CA VAL A 397 34.18 -21.62 6.29
C VAL A 397 34.11 -20.49 7.30
N ARG A 398 34.73 -19.35 7.02
CA ARG A 398 34.60 -18.13 7.81
C ARG A 398 33.39 -17.34 7.34
N ILE A 399 32.51 -16.97 8.26
CA ILE A 399 31.48 -15.96 7.99
C ILE A 399 32.18 -14.60 7.99
N ARG A 400 31.96 -13.76 6.98
CA ARG A 400 32.58 -12.43 6.93
C ARG A 400 32.17 -11.59 8.15
N GLU A 401 33.10 -10.78 8.65
CA GLU A 401 32.78 -9.71 9.60
C GLU A 401 32.05 -8.61 8.82
N GLN A 402 30.97 -8.06 9.38
CA GLN A 402 30.28 -6.90 8.79
C GLN A 402 31.26 -5.72 8.69
N GLU A 403 31.22 -4.96 7.58
CA GLU A 403 32.15 -3.84 7.40
C GLU A 403 31.90 -2.72 8.43
N GLU A 404 33.00 -2.14 8.93
CA GLU A 404 33.02 -1.20 10.08
C GLU A 404 32.22 0.10 9.86
N TYR A 405 31.72 0.32 8.64
CA TYR A 405 30.96 1.50 8.22
C TYR A 405 29.45 1.25 8.09
N GLU A 406 28.98 0.00 8.16
CA GLU A 406 27.54 -0.34 8.16
C GLU A 406 26.95 -0.16 9.57
N ILE A 407 26.63 1.07 9.94
CA ILE A 407 25.87 1.36 11.16
C ILE A 407 24.48 0.70 11.04
N PRO A 408 24.05 -0.17 11.98
CA PRO A 408 22.73 -0.78 11.94
C PRO A 408 21.60 0.26 11.88
N GLU A 409 20.61 0.03 11.00
CA GLU A 409 19.43 0.88 10.90
C GLU A 409 18.63 0.86 12.22
N ILE A 410 18.06 2.01 12.59
CA ILE A 410 17.39 2.20 13.88
C ILE A 410 16.13 1.34 13.96
N GLY A 411 16.11 0.39 14.89
CA GLY A 411 15.05 -0.60 15.08
C GLY A 411 15.14 -1.82 14.16
N ALA A 412 16.18 -1.93 13.34
CA ALA A 412 16.43 -3.09 12.50
C ALA A 412 17.35 -4.12 13.19
N LEU A 413 17.04 -5.40 12.98
CA LEU A 413 17.95 -6.50 13.29
C LEU A 413 18.81 -6.82 12.06
N PHE A 414 20.11 -7.02 12.25
CA PHE A 414 20.94 -7.60 11.21
C PHE A 414 20.53 -9.06 10.97
N ILE A 415 19.95 -9.33 9.80
CA ILE A 415 19.58 -10.65 9.32
C ILE A 415 19.94 -10.72 7.84
N CYS A 416 20.92 -11.52 7.47
CA CYS A 416 21.25 -11.87 6.10
C CYS A 416 20.82 -13.31 5.80
N ARG A 417 20.54 -13.64 4.53
CA ARG A 417 20.31 -15.00 4.07
C ARG A 417 21.17 -15.27 2.84
N GLU A 418 22.07 -16.23 2.97
CA GLU A 418 23.11 -16.55 1.99
C GLU A 418 23.00 -18.02 1.59
N VAL A 419 23.39 -18.35 0.36
CA VAL A 419 23.36 -19.73 -0.14
C VAL A 419 24.75 -20.36 -0.03
N ILE A 420 24.84 -21.52 0.63
CA ILE A 420 26.04 -22.34 0.57
C ILE A 420 26.01 -23.15 -0.73
N HIS A 421 27.00 -22.89 -1.59
CA HIS A 421 27.31 -23.70 -2.77
C HIS A 421 28.65 -24.43 -2.56
N LEU A 422 28.68 -25.74 -2.81
CA LEU A 422 29.90 -26.54 -2.83
C LEU A 422 30.35 -26.80 -4.28
N ASN A 423 31.66 -26.83 -4.50
CA ASN A 423 32.29 -27.19 -5.76
C ASN A 423 33.13 -28.47 -5.59
N ALA A 424 33.05 -29.37 -6.56
CA ALA A 424 33.90 -30.56 -6.65
C ALA A 424 34.87 -30.42 -7.82
N VAL A 425 36.16 -30.32 -7.53
CA VAL A 425 37.23 -30.10 -8.50
C VAL A 425 38.13 -31.34 -8.57
N MET A 426 38.55 -31.74 -9.76
CA MET A 426 39.66 -32.68 -9.94
C MET A 426 40.97 -31.88 -10.12
N PRO A 427 41.85 -31.76 -9.08
CA PRO A 427 42.96 -30.81 -9.11
C PRO A 427 43.99 -31.12 -10.21
N TRP A 428 44.09 -32.39 -10.61
CA TRP A 428 44.99 -32.92 -11.63
C TRP A 428 44.67 -32.46 -13.06
N LEU A 429 43.40 -32.07 -13.30
CA LEU A 429 42.88 -31.66 -14.61
C LEU A 429 42.43 -30.20 -14.65
N GLU A 430 42.47 -29.50 -13.51
CA GLU A 430 41.95 -28.13 -13.31
C GLU A 430 40.49 -27.98 -13.81
N ARG A 431 39.63 -28.93 -13.41
CA ARG A 431 38.24 -29.05 -13.87
C ARG A 431 37.26 -29.32 -12.74
N GLU A 432 36.10 -28.68 -12.84
CA GLU A 432 34.92 -28.87 -11.97
C GLU A 432 34.07 -30.04 -12.47
N ILE A 433 33.36 -30.71 -11.56
CA ILE A 433 32.42 -31.79 -11.89
C ILE A 433 31.09 -31.19 -12.36
N PRO A 434 30.57 -31.59 -13.54
CA PRO A 434 29.36 -31.01 -14.10
C PRO A 434 28.10 -31.46 -13.34
N ASN A 435 27.15 -30.53 -13.15
CA ASN A 435 25.88 -30.73 -12.44
C ASN A 435 26.02 -31.04 -10.93
N PHE A 436 27.13 -30.63 -10.29
CA PHE A 436 27.35 -30.80 -8.85
C PHE A 436 26.62 -29.73 -8.00
N GLU A 437 25.42 -29.32 -8.42
CA GLU A 437 24.68 -28.18 -7.85
C GLU A 437 23.70 -28.64 -6.75
N PHE A 438 23.85 -28.10 -5.54
CA PHE A 438 22.88 -28.22 -4.44
C PHE A 438 22.98 -27.02 -3.51
N ASP A 439 21.84 -26.42 -3.17
CA ASP A 439 21.75 -25.14 -2.48
C ASP A 439 21.17 -25.30 -1.08
N LYS A 440 21.95 -24.93 -0.04
CA LYS A 440 21.44 -24.86 1.34
C LYS A 440 21.52 -23.42 1.86
N VAL A 441 20.37 -22.84 2.17
CA VAL A 441 20.24 -21.45 2.65
C VAL A 441 20.56 -21.39 4.14
N VAL A 442 21.39 -20.43 4.54
CA VAL A 442 21.76 -20.15 5.93
C VAL A 442 21.33 -18.73 6.29
N GLU A 443 20.73 -18.55 7.48
CA GLU A 443 20.39 -17.24 8.03
C GLU A 443 21.50 -16.77 8.97
N ILE A 444 22.17 -15.67 8.60
CA ILE A 444 23.28 -15.08 9.35
C ILE A 444 22.74 -13.90 10.17
N ARG A 445 22.98 -13.89 11.48
CA ARG A 445 22.46 -12.89 12.41
C ARG A 445 23.29 -12.83 13.69
N TYR A 446 23.17 -11.75 14.46
CA TYR A 446 23.72 -11.73 15.82
C TYR A 446 22.80 -12.44 16.82
N PRO A 447 23.35 -13.08 17.87
CA PRO A 447 22.55 -13.84 18.84
C PRO A 447 21.80 -12.96 19.87
N CYS A 448 22.22 -11.71 20.09
CA CYS A 448 21.62 -10.82 21.09
C CYS A 448 20.73 -9.72 20.46
N GLU A 449 19.60 -9.41 21.11
CA GLU A 449 18.61 -8.41 20.69
C GLU A 449 18.17 -7.52 21.87
N LEU A 450 17.91 -6.22 21.62
CA LEU A 450 17.14 -5.35 22.51
C LEU A 450 15.64 -5.41 22.16
N ARG A 451 14.79 -5.70 23.15
CA ARG A 451 13.32 -5.74 22.96
C ARG A 451 12.55 -5.41 24.24
N ASN A 452 11.22 -5.55 24.20
CA ASN A 452 10.31 -5.40 25.35
C ASN A 452 10.50 -4.10 26.15
N PHE A 453 10.68 -3.00 25.42
CA PHE A 453 10.83 -1.66 25.97
C PHE A 453 9.57 -1.18 26.69
N GLN A 454 9.78 -0.57 27.84
CA GLN A 454 8.78 0.16 28.62
C GLN A 454 9.38 1.52 28.99
N ALA A 455 8.68 2.59 28.59
CA ALA A 455 8.98 3.97 28.92
C ALA A 455 7.64 4.73 29.02
N LEU A 456 7.65 5.92 29.64
CA LEU A 456 6.50 6.83 29.57
C LEU A 456 6.55 7.60 28.25
N ALA A 457 5.44 7.63 27.51
CA ALA A 457 5.32 8.42 26.28
C ALA A 457 5.41 9.94 26.54
N THR A 458 5.09 10.38 27.75
CA THR A 458 5.31 11.74 28.23
C THR A 458 5.97 11.74 29.61
N VAL A 459 6.98 12.59 29.79
CA VAL A 459 7.68 12.85 31.06
C VAL A 459 7.64 14.34 31.37
N ALA A 460 7.61 14.72 32.65
CA ALA A 460 7.53 16.13 33.04
C ALA A 460 8.91 16.75 33.33
N GLN A 461 9.05 18.05 33.11
CA GLN A 461 10.17 18.86 33.62
C GLN A 461 10.46 18.57 35.11
N GLY A 462 11.71 18.31 35.45
CA GLY A 462 12.14 18.04 36.83
C GLY A 462 11.75 16.66 37.38
N SER A 463 10.95 15.86 36.65
CA SER A 463 10.49 14.55 37.11
C SER A 463 11.53 13.45 36.89
N GLN A 464 11.34 12.32 37.58
CA GLN A 464 12.15 11.10 37.43
C GLN A 464 11.26 9.92 37.03
N SER A 465 11.69 9.18 36.00
CA SER A 465 11.00 8.02 35.46
C SER A 465 11.96 6.84 35.28
N LYS A 466 11.41 5.66 35.01
CA LYS A 466 12.14 4.42 34.78
C LYS A 466 12.06 4.05 33.30
N LEU A 467 13.20 3.73 32.71
CA LEU A 467 13.30 3.03 31.44
C LEU A 467 13.54 1.55 31.76
N SER A 468 12.75 0.65 31.16
CA SER A 468 12.93 -0.81 31.30
C SER A 468 12.99 -1.43 29.91
N PHE A 469 13.86 -2.41 29.71
CA PHE A 469 14.04 -3.11 28.43
C PHE A 469 14.64 -4.49 28.68
N GLU A 470 14.61 -5.37 27.69
CA GLU A 470 15.17 -6.73 27.77
C GLU A 470 16.32 -6.88 26.77
N VAL A 471 17.46 -7.42 27.21
CA VAL A 471 18.45 -8.01 26.30
C VAL A 471 18.15 -9.50 26.19
N TYR A 472 17.74 -9.96 25.02
CA TYR A 472 17.37 -11.35 24.76
C TYR A 472 18.45 -12.08 23.95
N ASN A 473 18.67 -13.35 24.29
CA ASN A 473 19.60 -14.25 23.61
C ASN A 473 18.81 -15.30 22.81
N HIS A 474 19.01 -15.31 21.50
CA HIS A 474 18.38 -16.25 20.56
C HIS A 474 19.12 -17.60 20.48
N GLY A 475 20.40 -17.65 20.83
CA GLY A 475 21.19 -18.89 20.82
C GLY A 475 20.85 -19.83 21.97
N GLY A 476 21.30 -21.08 21.86
CA GLY A 476 21.08 -22.13 22.87
C GLY A 476 22.02 -22.05 24.08
N ILE A 477 23.13 -21.31 24.01
CA ILE A 477 24.17 -21.23 25.05
C ILE A 477 24.08 -19.89 25.80
N SER A 478 24.39 -19.88 27.11
CA SER A 478 24.54 -18.63 27.89
C SER A 478 25.62 -17.71 27.32
N ILE A 479 25.27 -16.45 27.09
CA ILE A 479 26.20 -15.37 26.72
C ILE A 479 26.47 -14.49 27.95
N GLY A 480 27.73 -14.15 28.20
CA GLY A 480 28.11 -13.23 29.28
C GLY A 480 29.55 -13.44 29.80
N PRO A 481 29.94 -12.72 30.87
CA PRO A 481 31.28 -12.78 31.43
C PRO A 481 31.60 -14.08 32.18
N ARG A 482 30.62 -15.00 32.28
CA ARG A 482 30.74 -16.34 32.89
C ARG A 482 30.06 -17.34 31.97
N GLY A 483 30.75 -18.44 31.66
CA GLY A 483 30.28 -19.46 30.72
C GLY A 483 31.43 -20.03 29.89
N TYR A 484 31.12 -21.04 29.08
CA TYR A 484 32.06 -21.64 28.12
C TYR A 484 32.42 -20.63 27.00
N ASN A 485 31.41 -19.96 26.45
CA ASN A 485 31.54 -18.95 25.40
C ASN A 485 31.62 -17.54 26.03
N SER A 486 32.69 -17.26 26.81
CA SER A 486 32.77 -16.03 27.62
C SER A 486 32.89 -14.77 26.77
N ARG A 487 31.82 -13.95 26.70
CA ARG A 487 31.75 -12.73 25.89
C ARG A 487 31.20 -11.57 26.70
N ILE A 488 31.68 -10.37 26.40
CA ILE A 488 31.07 -9.14 26.92
C ILE A 488 29.85 -8.82 26.05
N VAL A 489 28.76 -8.45 26.72
CA VAL A 489 27.64 -7.71 26.16
C VAL A 489 27.65 -6.35 26.85
N GLU A 490 27.41 -5.27 26.12
CA GLU A 490 27.27 -3.92 26.67
C GLU A 490 26.05 -3.25 26.03
N VAL A 491 25.31 -2.45 26.82
CA VAL A 491 24.24 -1.59 26.31
C VAL A 491 24.55 -0.17 26.69
N ASP A 492 24.89 0.66 25.71
CA ASP A 492 24.93 2.10 25.90
C ASP A 492 23.50 2.64 25.81
N VAL A 493 23.07 3.38 26.82
CA VAL A 493 21.84 4.15 26.81
C VAL A 493 22.20 5.63 26.91
N SER A 494 21.81 6.43 25.93
CA SER A 494 22.04 7.89 25.94
C SER A 494 20.74 8.67 25.83
N PHE A 495 20.76 9.88 26.39
CA PHE A 495 19.66 10.83 26.38
C PHE A 495 20.18 12.25 26.12
N PRO A 496 19.45 13.13 25.41
CA PRO A 496 19.92 14.47 25.10
C PRO A 496 20.13 15.33 26.36
N ALA A 497 21.38 15.72 26.63
CA ALA A 497 21.78 16.50 27.82
C ALA A 497 21.06 17.86 27.99
N ALA A 498 20.50 18.43 26.90
CA ALA A 498 19.65 19.63 27.00
C ALA A 498 18.30 19.39 27.72
N PHE A 499 17.90 18.12 27.87
CA PHE A 499 16.61 17.71 28.42
C PHE A 499 16.71 16.83 29.67
N GLY A 500 17.76 16.03 29.83
CA GLY A 500 17.89 15.18 31.01
C GLY A 500 19.14 14.29 31.06
N GLU A 501 19.21 13.50 32.12
CA GLU A 501 20.31 12.61 32.46
C GLU A 501 19.80 11.22 32.88
N LEU A 502 20.64 10.21 32.70
CA LEU A 502 20.42 8.82 33.11
C LEU A 502 21.27 8.49 34.35
N GLU A 503 20.72 7.68 35.26
CA GLU A 503 21.48 7.22 36.43
C GLU A 503 22.47 6.10 36.02
N SER A 504 23.75 6.31 36.34
CA SER A 504 24.85 5.38 36.06
C SER A 504 25.14 4.44 37.23
N GLU A 505 25.37 5.04 38.39
CA GLU A 505 25.47 4.42 39.71
C GLU A 505 24.52 5.17 40.66
N PRO A 506 24.09 4.62 41.81
CA PRO A 506 23.15 5.28 42.71
C PRO A 506 23.56 6.73 43.04
N GLY A 507 22.79 7.70 42.57
CA GLY A 507 23.05 9.13 42.73
C GLY A 507 24.01 9.79 41.72
N GLN A 508 24.64 9.05 40.79
CA GLN A 508 25.46 9.61 39.70
C GLN A 508 24.68 9.68 38.39
N TRP A 509 24.57 10.89 37.82
CA TRP A 509 23.76 11.19 36.64
C TRP A 509 24.65 11.61 35.46
N ARG A 510 24.34 11.13 34.25
CA ARG A 510 25.15 11.32 33.03
C ARG A 510 24.27 11.36 31.78
N GLU A 511 24.70 12.00 30.71
CA GLU A 511 24.02 12.00 29.41
C GLU A 511 24.02 10.60 28.73
N SER A 512 25.02 9.77 29.05
CA SER A 512 25.18 8.41 28.51
C SER A 512 25.65 7.45 29.60
N VAL A 513 25.14 6.22 29.57
CA VAL A 513 25.40 5.16 30.55
C VAL A 513 25.59 3.83 29.84
N THR A 514 26.82 3.31 29.88
CA THR A 514 27.15 1.93 29.50
C THR A 514 26.66 0.95 30.56
N ILE A 515 26.11 -0.18 30.13
CA ILE A 515 25.53 -1.21 30.99
C ILE A 515 26.05 -2.57 30.54
N THR A 516 27.00 -3.16 31.27
CA THR A 516 27.39 -4.56 31.08
C THR A 516 26.33 -5.46 31.75
N PRO A 517 25.53 -6.25 31.00
CA PRO A 517 24.57 -7.16 31.60
C PRO A 517 25.28 -8.35 32.28
N GLY A 518 24.51 -9.13 33.06
CA GLY A 518 24.98 -10.39 33.62
C GLY A 518 25.04 -11.52 32.60
N GLU A 519 25.04 -12.76 33.08
CA GLU A 519 24.86 -13.93 32.22
C GLU A 519 23.41 -13.97 31.67
N ILE A 520 23.27 -14.03 30.34
CA ILE A 520 22.01 -14.12 29.62
C ILE A 520 21.91 -15.55 29.06
N ARG A 521 21.08 -16.38 29.70
CA ARG A 521 20.87 -17.78 29.30
C ARG A 521 20.33 -17.88 27.87
N GLY A 522 20.70 -18.96 27.17
CA GLY A 522 20.16 -19.26 25.86
C GLY A 522 18.63 -19.39 25.85
N GLY A 523 17.98 -18.89 24.79
CA GLY A 523 16.52 -18.83 24.68
C GLY A 523 15.81 -17.96 25.73
N ALA A 524 16.54 -17.07 26.42
CA ALA A 524 16.02 -16.24 27.50
C ALA A 524 16.55 -14.81 27.41
N GLY A 525 15.95 -13.90 28.18
CA GLY A 525 16.38 -12.51 28.24
C GLY A 525 16.49 -11.96 29.65
N LEU A 526 17.30 -10.91 29.77
CA LEU A 526 17.62 -10.22 31.01
C LEU A 526 16.99 -8.83 30.97
N VAL A 527 16.01 -8.60 31.86
CA VAL A 527 15.33 -7.30 31.99
C VAL A 527 16.22 -6.32 32.76
N LEU A 528 16.63 -5.25 32.08
CA LEU A 528 17.43 -4.16 32.61
C LEU A 528 16.55 -2.93 32.88
N LYS A 529 16.97 -2.12 33.86
CA LYS A 529 16.27 -0.90 34.27
C LYS A 529 17.25 0.24 34.51
N ARG A 530 16.85 1.46 34.14
CA ARG A 530 17.59 2.70 34.41
C ARG A 530 16.63 3.81 34.84
N GLN A 531 17.10 4.71 35.69
CA GLN A 531 16.37 5.92 36.04
C GLN A 531 16.74 7.04 35.05
N LEU A 532 15.74 7.78 34.60
CA LEU A 532 15.85 8.97 33.76
C LEU A 532 15.36 10.17 34.57
N ARG A 533 16.15 11.24 34.62
CA ARG A 533 15.78 12.53 35.21
C ARG A 533 15.66 13.56 34.11
N VAL A 534 14.50 14.19 34.01
CA VAL A 534 14.30 15.35 33.14
C VAL A 534 14.71 16.61 33.89
N HIS A 535 15.44 17.53 33.27
CA HIS A 535 15.78 18.81 33.91
C HIS A 535 14.54 19.69 34.09
N SER A 536 14.52 20.51 35.15
CA SER A 536 13.42 21.45 35.41
C SER A 536 13.31 22.57 34.36
N HIS A 537 14.43 22.91 33.70
CA HIS A 537 14.47 23.90 32.60
C HIS A 537 14.30 23.29 31.19
N ALA A 538 14.06 21.97 31.07
CA ALA A 538 13.94 21.31 29.79
C ALA A 538 12.75 21.86 28.99
N GLN A 539 12.92 22.18 27.70
CA GLN A 539 11.85 22.82 26.94
C GLN A 539 10.60 21.93 26.83
N GLY A 540 9.47 22.44 27.32
CA GLY A 540 8.20 21.74 27.29
C GLY A 540 7.62 21.56 25.88
N TYR A 541 6.86 20.46 25.73
CA TYR A 541 6.24 19.96 24.51
C TYR A 541 7.24 19.65 23.39
N GLN A 542 8.45 19.19 23.75
CA GLN A 542 9.45 18.72 22.81
C GLN A 542 9.53 17.19 22.78
N HIS A 543 9.63 16.63 21.57
CA HIS A 543 9.88 15.21 21.36
C HIS A 543 11.37 14.93 21.39
N VAL A 544 11.78 14.01 22.25
CA VAL A 544 13.17 13.59 22.47
C VAL A 544 13.26 12.07 22.46
N ALA A 545 14.46 11.55 22.21
CA ALA A 545 14.69 10.12 22.10
C ALA A 545 15.74 9.64 23.10
N ALA A 546 15.44 8.57 23.82
CA ALA A 546 16.47 7.73 24.43
C ALA A 546 17.00 6.77 23.36
N ILE A 547 18.32 6.78 23.12
CA ILE A 547 18.98 5.90 22.15
C ILE A 547 19.64 4.75 22.91
N PHE A 548 19.33 3.53 22.51
CA PHE A 548 19.89 2.30 23.06
C PHE A 548 20.77 1.65 21.99
N LYS A 549 22.01 1.30 22.33
CA LYS A 549 22.95 0.62 21.44
C LYS A 549 23.44 -0.65 22.10
N LEU A 550 23.18 -1.79 21.46
CA LEU A 550 23.66 -3.10 21.91
C LEU A 550 25.00 -3.43 21.27
N TYR A 551 25.99 -3.66 22.11
CA TYR A 551 27.33 -4.06 21.75
C TYR A 551 27.59 -5.52 22.18
N LEU A 552 28.23 -6.30 21.31
CA LEU A 552 28.55 -7.71 21.53
C LEU A 552 30.03 -7.98 21.22
N GLY A 553 30.72 -8.71 22.10
CA GLY A 553 32.11 -9.12 21.90
C GLY A 553 32.28 -10.10 20.74
N LYS A 554 33.26 -9.84 19.86
CA LYS A 554 33.55 -10.67 18.69
C LYS A 554 33.83 -12.15 19.03
N PRO A 555 33.49 -13.10 18.13
CA PRO A 555 33.78 -14.52 18.31
C PRO A 555 35.27 -14.80 18.53
N ASN A 556 35.58 -15.67 19.49
CA ASN A 556 36.88 -16.32 19.69
C ASN A 556 38.13 -15.38 19.76
N ARG A 557 37.95 -14.06 20.01
CA ARG A 557 39.03 -13.07 20.12
C ARG A 557 39.03 -12.34 21.47
N ARG A 558 39.97 -12.71 22.36
CA ARG A 558 40.56 -11.76 23.32
C ARG A 558 41.80 -11.14 22.67
N ARG A 559 41.94 -9.81 22.73
CA ARG A 559 43.20 -9.16 22.32
C ARG A 559 44.32 -9.47 23.31
N ALA A 560 45.57 -9.35 22.87
CA ALA A 560 46.75 -9.60 23.71
C ALA A 560 46.92 -8.59 24.87
N ASP A 561 46.23 -7.44 24.83
CA ASP A 561 46.13 -6.47 25.92
C ASP A 561 45.01 -6.79 26.93
N GLY A 562 44.29 -7.90 26.74
CA GLY A 562 43.17 -8.32 27.57
C GLY A 562 41.84 -7.62 27.27
N LYS A 563 41.78 -6.70 26.29
CA LYS A 563 40.53 -6.05 25.90
C LYS A 563 39.69 -6.92 24.96
N PHE A 564 38.39 -6.72 25.04
CA PHE A 564 37.41 -7.30 24.12
C PHE A 564 37.17 -6.32 22.97
N GLU A 565 36.91 -6.86 21.78
CA GLU A 565 36.55 -6.10 20.59
C GLU A 565 35.04 -6.19 20.41
N LEU A 566 34.35 -5.06 20.40
CA LEU A 566 32.88 -4.98 20.45
C LEU A 566 32.31 -4.55 19.09
N ASN A 567 31.33 -5.31 18.58
CA ASN A 567 30.52 -4.93 17.42
C ASN A 567 29.24 -4.25 17.91
N LEU A 568 28.77 -3.22 17.20
CA LEU A 568 27.43 -2.65 17.36
C LEU A 568 26.43 -3.54 16.60
N VAL A 569 25.54 -4.24 17.30
CA VAL A 569 24.68 -5.28 16.70
C VAL A 569 23.20 -4.91 16.58
N HIS A 570 22.72 -3.93 17.34
CA HIS A 570 21.35 -3.41 17.26
C HIS A 570 21.28 -1.99 17.87
N VAL A 571 20.56 -1.07 17.22
CA VAL A 571 20.26 0.29 17.71
C VAL A 571 18.75 0.46 17.83
N VAL A 572 18.24 1.00 18.95
CA VAL A 572 16.81 1.29 19.12
C VAL A 572 16.61 2.72 19.63
N GLU A 573 15.60 3.40 19.10
CA GLU A 573 15.19 4.76 19.47
C GLU A 573 13.83 4.73 20.19
N ILE A 574 13.80 5.18 21.46
CA ILE A 574 12.55 5.29 22.24
C ILE A 574 12.17 6.76 22.39
N LYS A 575 11.15 7.17 21.64
CA LYS A 575 10.61 8.53 21.62
C LYS A 575 9.72 8.79 22.82
N MET A 576 9.89 9.97 23.42
CA MET A 576 9.05 10.49 24.50
C MET A 576 8.93 12.01 24.39
N GLN A 577 7.84 12.55 24.89
CA GLN A 577 7.59 13.99 24.96
C GLN A 577 7.99 14.52 26.34
N VAL A 578 8.85 15.53 26.40
CA VAL A 578 9.00 16.36 27.60
C VAL A 578 7.83 17.33 27.66
N SER A 579 7.11 17.38 28.77
CA SER A 579 5.94 18.26 28.97
C SER A 579 6.13 19.16 30.18
N ASP A 580 5.46 20.31 30.17
CA ASP A 580 5.33 21.12 31.38
C ASP A 580 4.51 20.37 32.45
N HIS A 581 4.78 20.64 33.72
CA HIS A 581 3.87 20.27 34.80
C HIS A 581 2.58 21.11 34.75
N TYR A 582 1.45 20.50 35.11
CA TYR A 582 0.23 21.26 35.36
C TYR A 582 0.39 22.13 36.63
N ILE A 583 0.07 23.40 36.49
CA ILE A 583 -0.08 24.39 37.55
C ILE A 583 -1.46 25.02 37.33
N ILE A 584 -2.26 25.15 38.40
CA ILE A 584 -3.55 25.83 38.35
C ILE A 584 -3.36 27.33 38.57
N HIS A 585 -3.79 28.16 37.62
CA HIS A 585 -3.86 29.60 37.83
C HIS A 585 -5.32 29.99 38.12
N PRO A 586 -5.63 30.66 39.26
CA PRO A 586 -7.00 31.01 39.61
C PRO A 586 -7.76 31.76 38.51
N ASP A 587 -7.07 32.59 37.73
CA ASP A 587 -7.62 33.44 36.68
C ASP A 587 -7.57 32.84 35.27
N ALA A 588 -7.02 31.62 35.10
CA ALA A 588 -6.95 30.91 33.82
C ALA A 588 -8.33 30.65 33.21
N SER A 589 -8.69 31.47 32.23
CA SER A 589 -9.98 31.39 31.53
C SER A 589 -10.05 30.24 30.53
N PHE A 590 -8.92 29.59 30.24
CA PHE A 590 -8.81 28.44 29.36
C PHE A 590 -8.08 27.26 30.03
N LEU A 591 -8.50 26.04 29.70
CA LEU A 591 -7.70 24.83 29.85
C LEU A 591 -7.38 24.24 28.48
N LEU A 592 -6.10 24.05 28.16
CA LEU A 592 -5.66 23.30 26.97
C LEU A 592 -5.32 21.85 27.36
N VAL A 593 -6.04 20.89 26.80
CA VAL A 593 -5.85 19.46 27.02
C VAL A 593 -5.06 18.86 25.86
N THR A 594 -3.92 18.28 26.18
CA THR A 594 -2.85 17.82 25.28
C THR A 594 -2.49 16.35 25.54
N ASN A 595 -1.70 15.76 24.65
CA ASN A 595 -1.30 14.35 24.67
C ASN A 595 0.16 14.18 24.21
N SER A 596 0.68 12.94 24.22
CA SER A 596 2.09 12.64 23.86
C SER A 596 2.50 13.07 22.46
N GLU A 597 1.58 13.13 21.49
CA GLU A 597 1.87 13.56 20.10
C GLU A 597 1.63 15.05 19.87
N THR A 598 1.29 15.82 20.91
CA THR A 598 1.15 17.28 20.82
C THR A 598 2.53 17.93 20.66
N GLY A 599 2.83 18.45 19.47
CA GLY A 599 4.09 19.15 19.19
C GLY A 599 4.18 20.54 19.83
N GLY A 600 5.40 20.98 20.16
CA GLY A 600 5.65 22.22 20.89
C GLY A 600 5.15 23.48 20.21
N GLU A 601 5.36 23.61 18.89
CA GLU A 601 4.82 24.73 18.10
C GLU A 601 3.28 24.80 18.20
N ARG A 602 2.60 23.65 18.26
CA ARG A 602 1.13 23.58 18.33
C ARG A 602 0.63 24.14 19.66
N ALA A 603 1.16 23.64 20.77
CA ALA A 603 0.81 24.13 22.12
C ALA A 603 1.19 25.61 22.29
N GLN A 604 2.39 26.01 21.84
CA GLN A 604 2.87 27.39 21.96
C GLN A 604 2.08 28.39 21.10
N SER A 605 1.60 28.01 19.91
CA SER A 605 0.77 28.91 19.08
C SER A 605 -0.61 29.15 19.68
N ILE A 606 -1.23 28.12 20.28
CA ILE A 606 -2.50 28.27 21.01
C ILE A 606 -2.30 29.17 22.25
N ARG A 607 -1.28 28.89 23.06
CA ARG A 607 -0.93 29.71 24.25
C ARG A 607 -0.63 31.16 23.88
N ARG A 608 0.18 31.41 22.84
CA ARG A 608 0.50 32.77 22.38
C ARG A 608 -0.75 33.51 21.92
N PHE A 609 -1.64 32.90 21.14
CA PHE A 609 -2.88 33.56 20.72
C PHE A 609 -3.76 33.96 21.91
N ILE A 610 -3.91 33.09 22.91
CA ILE A 610 -4.73 33.38 24.09
C ILE A 610 -4.09 34.45 24.99
N ASN A 611 -2.79 34.32 25.30
CA ASN A 611 -2.08 35.27 26.16
C ASN A 611 -1.84 36.64 25.49
N ASN A 612 -1.48 36.66 24.20
CA ASN A 612 -1.10 37.88 23.48
C ASN A 612 -2.31 38.55 22.83
N SER A 613 -3.01 37.86 21.93
CA SER A 613 -4.12 38.45 21.16
C SER A 613 -5.37 38.68 22.02
N LEU A 614 -5.70 37.75 22.94
CA LEU A 614 -6.87 37.88 23.81
C LEU A 614 -6.57 38.54 25.16
N GLY A 615 -5.34 38.45 25.66
CA GLY A 615 -4.96 38.98 26.98
C GLY A 615 -5.51 38.15 28.15
N MET A 616 -5.82 36.86 27.91
CA MET A 616 -6.44 35.95 28.88
C MET A 616 -5.44 34.85 29.26
N GLU A 617 -5.53 34.29 30.47
CA GLU A 617 -4.66 33.20 30.92
C GLU A 617 -5.17 31.80 30.50
N ILE A 618 -4.22 30.86 30.37
CA ILE A 618 -4.45 29.48 29.91
C ILE A 618 -3.59 28.48 30.70
N ASP A 619 -4.25 27.52 31.33
CA ASP A 619 -3.60 26.35 31.92
C ASP A 619 -3.45 25.25 30.88
N THR A 620 -2.57 24.27 31.14
CA THR A 620 -2.38 23.14 30.22
C THR A 620 -2.29 21.81 30.97
N TRP A 621 -3.13 20.87 30.56
CA TRP A 621 -3.17 19.49 31.07
C TRP A 621 -2.68 18.54 29.99
N ASN A 622 -1.87 17.54 30.36
CA ASN A 622 -1.38 16.52 29.43
C ASN A 622 -1.87 15.14 29.87
N ILE A 623 -2.83 14.57 29.14
CA ILE A 623 -3.46 13.30 29.52
C ILE A 623 -2.47 12.11 29.45
N SER A 624 -1.43 12.20 28.62
CA SER A 624 -0.34 11.21 28.57
C SER A 624 0.65 11.33 29.73
N LEU A 625 0.72 12.50 30.39
CA LEU A 625 1.50 12.70 31.62
C LEU A 625 0.73 12.29 32.89
N TYR A 626 -0.58 12.53 32.92
CA TYR A 626 -1.43 12.32 34.09
C TYR A 626 -2.33 11.07 34.04
N ALA A 627 -2.22 10.26 32.98
CA ALA A 627 -2.99 9.03 32.76
C ALA A 627 -4.53 9.23 32.66
N GLY A 628 -4.96 10.35 32.09
CA GLY A 628 -6.36 10.68 31.84
C GLY A 628 -6.74 12.08 32.32
N LEU A 629 -8.03 12.30 32.56
CA LEU A 629 -8.61 13.58 33.04
C LEU A 629 -8.87 13.59 34.55
N ASN A 630 -8.73 12.46 35.23
CA ASN A 630 -8.85 12.35 36.68
C ASN A 630 -7.48 12.53 37.32
N TYR A 631 -7.43 13.20 38.47
CA TYR A 631 -6.23 13.36 39.27
C TYR A 631 -6.55 13.15 40.74
N ARG A 632 -5.51 12.82 41.52
CA ARG A 632 -5.63 12.72 42.97
C ARG A 632 -5.27 14.06 43.59
N ASP A 633 -6.23 14.70 44.25
CA ASP A 633 -5.98 15.94 44.98
C ASP A 633 -5.01 15.70 46.13
N GLN A 634 -4.09 16.64 46.33
CA GLN A 634 -2.99 16.52 47.28
C GLN A 634 -3.44 16.73 48.74
N TYR A 635 -4.55 17.45 48.95
CA TYR A 635 -5.03 17.81 50.30
C TYR A 635 -6.07 16.84 50.85
N SER A 636 -7.07 16.49 50.04
CA SER A 636 -8.12 15.53 50.38
C SER A 636 -7.73 14.07 50.11
N GLY A 637 -6.74 13.84 49.24
CA GLY A 637 -6.40 12.51 48.74
C GLY A 637 -7.46 11.87 47.84
N ALA A 638 -8.54 12.59 47.53
CA ALA A 638 -9.66 12.13 46.73
C ALA A 638 -9.36 12.20 45.22
N TRP A 639 -10.14 11.46 44.44
CA TRP A 639 -10.12 11.56 42.98
C TRP A 639 -11.05 12.67 42.52
N GLU A 640 -10.49 13.70 41.88
CA GLU A 640 -11.23 14.77 41.23
C GLU A 640 -10.98 14.74 39.72
N ASN A 641 -11.96 15.19 38.94
CA ASN A 641 -11.75 15.39 37.51
C ASN A 641 -11.29 16.83 37.23
N ILE A 642 -10.25 17.00 36.41
CA ILE A 642 -9.64 18.31 36.12
C ILE A 642 -10.64 19.34 35.58
N LEU A 643 -11.61 18.90 34.77
CA LEU A 643 -12.58 19.77 34.11
C LEU A 643 -13.49 20.49 35.12
N SER A 644 -13.66 19.94 36.33
CA SER A 644 -14.45 20.56 37.41
C SER A 644 -13.90 21.90 37.90
N LYS A 645 -12.58 22.11 37.79
CA LYS A 645 -11.93 23.39 38.16
C LYS A 645 -12.16 24.51 37.13
N TYR A 646 -12.66 24.17 35.95
CA TYR A 646 -12.90 25.07 34.82
C TYR A 646 -14.39 25.27 34.50
N HIS A 647 -15.27 25.00 35.47
CA HIS A 647 -16.69 25.36 35.38
C HIS A 647 -16.87 26.86 35.04
N GLY A 648 -17.70 27.14 34.04
CA GLY A 648 -17.95 28.48 33.50
C GLY A 648 -16.85 29.02 32.56
N ARG A 649 -15.79 28.24 32.29
CA ARG A 649 -14.61 28.63 31.48
C ARG A 649 -14.62 27.93 30.12
N THR A 650 -13.51 27.97 29.38
CA THR A 650 -13.37 27.31 28.08
C THR A 650 -12.32 26.20 28.13
N ILE A 651 -12.64 25.02 27.60
CA ILE A 651 -11.72 23.88 27.54
C ILE A 651 -11.47 23.53 26.07
N ILE A 652 -10.19 23.46 25.69
CA ILE A 652 -9.71 23.15 24.34
C ILE A 652 -9.07 21.77 24.38
N PHE A 653 -9.62 20.81 23.65
CA PHE A 653 -9.07 19.46 23.51
C PHE A 653 -8.35 19.31 22.17
N LEU A 654 -7.13 18.76 22.19
CA LEU A 654 -6.45 18.32 20.96
C LEU A 654 -6.81 16.85 20.68
N GLY A 655 -7.58 16.66 19.61
CA GLY A 655 -8.22 15.41 19.21
C GLY A 655 -7.41 14.52 18.25
N ASN A 656 -6.11 14.77 18.11
CA ASN A 656 -5.22 13.89 17.37
C ASN A 656 -5.11 12.50 18.03
N GLU A 657 -4.71 11.49 17.25
CA GLU A 657 -4.32 10.18 17.79
C GLU A 657 -3.02 10.27 18.60
N PHE A 658 -2.89 9.39 19.60
CA PHE A 658 -1.67 9.15 20.40
C PHE A 658 -1.67 7.74 20.99
N SER A 659 -0.53 7.29 21.53
CA SER A 659 -0.42 6.02 22.25
C SER A 659 -0.79 6.20 23.72
N PHE A 660 -1.79 5.45 24.23
CA PHE A 660 -2.24 5.58 25.61
C PHE A 660 -1.83 4.37 26.46
N PHE A 661 -0.67 4.46 27.13
CA PHE A 661 -0.21 3.46 28.11
C PHE A 661 -0.31 1.99 27.64
N GLY A 662 0.02 1.72 26.38
CA GLY A 662 -0.04 0.37 25.79
C GLY A 662 -1.43 -0.13 25.38
N GLN A 663 -2.50 0.64 25.63
CA GLN A 663 -3.90 0.33 25.27
C GLN A 663 -4.22 0.62 23.79
N GLY A 664 -3.22 0.50 22.91
CA GLY A 664 -3.29 0.87 21.50
C GLY A 664 -3.24 2.39 21.25
N ARG A 665 -3.67 2.79 20.05
CA ARG A 665 -3.92 4.19 19.72
C ARG A 665 -5.28 4.62 20.26
N LYS A 666 -5.35 5.84 20.77
CA LYS A 666 -6.55 6.49 21.29
C LYS A 666 -6.62 7.93 20.78
N THR A 667 -7.82 8.49 20.79
CA THR A 667 -8.09 9.92 20.68
C THR A 667 -8.52 10.47 22.05
N ILE A 668 -8.70 11.79 22.16
CA ILE A 668 -9.25 12.39 23.37
C ILE A 668 -10.71 11.96 23.64
N PHE A 669 -11.48 11.63 22.58
CA PHE A 669 -12.87 11.22 22.68
C PHE A 669 -13.04 9.86 23.38
N ASP A 670 -12.03 9.00 23.28
CA ASP A 670 -12.02 7.68 23.92
C ASP A 670 -11.86 7.75 25.45
N ILE A 671 -11.29 8.85 25.95
CA ILE A 671 -10.93 9.08 27.37
C ILE A 671 -11.90 10.09 28.04
N CYS A 672 -12.74 10.76 27.25
CA CYS A 672 -13.81 11.62 27.75
C CYS A 672 -14.97 10.78 28.32
N ASP A 673 -15.11 10.79 29.65
CA ASP A 673 -16.33 10.33 30.33
C ASP A 673 -17.50 11.29 30.02
N PRO A 674 -18.64 10.82 29.46
CA PRO A 674 -19.69 11.74 29.05
C PRO A 674 -20.50 12.33 30.22
N GLU A 675 -20.51 11.72 31.43
CA GLU A 675 -21.14 12.34 32.61
C GLU A 675 -20.34 13.55 33.06
N VAL A 676 -19.01 13.42 33.09
CA VAL A 676 -18.10 14.53 33.44
C VAL A 676 -18.25 15.65 32.42
N ILE A 677 -18.23 15.33 31.13
CA ILE A 677 -18.34 16.34 30.07
C ILE A 677 -19.74 17.00 30.08
N ALA A 678 -20.81 16.24 30.31
CA ALA A 678 -22.16 16.78 30.50
C ALA A 678 -22.24 17.71 31.73
N THR A 679 -21.62 17.31 32.84
CA THR A 679 -21.56 18.11 34.08
C THR A 679 -20.82 19.43 33.85
N ALA A 680 -19.66 19.41 33.18
CA ALA A 680 -18.95 20.63 32.83
C ALA A 680 -19.81 21.52 31.91
N ALA A 681 -20.41 20.94 30.86
CA ALA A 681 -21.24 21.67 29.91
C ALA A 681 -22.53 22.25 30.52
N ALA A 682 -23.11 21.61 31.54
CA ALA A 682 -24.22 22.15 32.33
C ALA A 682 -23.77 23.31 33.23
N ASN A 683 -22.57 23.24 33.79
CA ASN A 683 -21.94 24.34 34.54
C ASN A 683 -21.37 25.44 33.62
N ASN A 684 -22.03 25.74 32.50
CA ASN A 684 -21.68 26.79 31.53
C ASN A 684 -20.25 26.74 30.97
N THR A 685 -19.63 25.55 30.95
CA THR A 685 -18.30 25.36 30.35
C THR A 685 -18.42 25.17 28.84
N ASN A 686 -17.59 25.88 28.08
CA ASN A 686 -17.48 25.71 26.63
C ASN A 686 -16.39 24.70 26.27
N LEU A 687 -16.62 23.88 25.25
CA LEU A 687 -15.77 22.76 24.85
C LEU A 687 -15.42 22.86 23.36
N LEU A 688 -14.14 23.01 23.05
CA LEU A 688 -13.63 23.12 21.68
C LEU A 688 -12.70 21.96 21.38
N PHE A 689 -13.01 21.18 20.34
CA PHE A 689 -12.15 20.10 19.86
C PHE A 689 -11.40 20.57 18.60
N LEU A 690 -10.07 20.58 18.66
CA LEU A 690 -9.17 20.91 17.55
C LEU A 690 -8.38 19.66 17.12
N ASP A 691 -7.75 19.70 15.95
CA ASP A 691 -6.96 18.59 15.37
C ASP A 691 -7.69 17.25 15.18
N THR A 692 -9.03 17.27 15.26
CA THR A 692 -9.90 16.11 15.03
C THR A 692 -9.68 15.54 13.63
N PRO A 693 -9.41 14.22 13.47
CA PRO A 693 -9.17 13.62 12.16
C PRO A 693 -10.42 13.64 11.26
N ASP A 694 -11.58 13.36 11.84
CA ASP A 694 -12.91 13.38 11.21
C ASP A 694 -13.96 13.83 12.25
N PHE A 695 -15.26 13.71 11.96
CA PHE A 695 -16.34 14.14 12.86
C PHE A 695 -17.12 13.00 13.55
N GLU A 696 -16.82 11.73 13.30
CA GLU A 696 -17.62 10.60 13.78
C GLU A 696 -17.48 10.39 15.31
N PRO A 697 -16.28 10.28 15.91
CA PRO A 697 -16.12 10.20 17.37
C PRO A 697 -16.67 11.43 18.12
N HIS A 698 -16.63 12.61 17.51
CA HIS A 698 -17.25 13.82 18.06
C HIS A 698 -18.79 13.74 18.01
N GLN A 699 -19.38 13.22 16.93
CA GLN A 699 -20.82 13.01 16.83
C GLN A 699 -21.32 11.99 17.85
N GLU A 700 -20.64 10.87 18.01
CA GLU A 700 -20.98 9.86 19.02
C GLU A 700 -20.94 10.46 20.42
N LEU A 701 -19.79 11.04 20.82
CA LEU A 701 -19.60 11.62 22.15
C LEU A 701 -20.62 12.76 22.41
N ILE A 702 -20.83 13.67 21.47
CA ILE A 702 -21.84 14.74 21.61
C ILE A 702 -23.25 14.16 21.65
N SER A 703 -23.56 13.11 20.88
CA SER A 703 -24.89 12.48 20.92
C SER A 703 -25.18 11.91 22.31
N GLU A 704 -24.18 11.32 22.97
CA GLU A 704 -24.24 10.80 24.33
C GLU A 704 -24.38 11.93 25.36
N ILE A 705 -23.42 12.85 25.43
CA ILE A 705 -23.40 14.02 26.34
C ILE A 705 -24.70 14.80 26.28
N PHE A 706 -25.13 15.17 25.07
CA PHE A 706 -26.05 16.29 24.89
C PHE A 706 -27.37 16.12 25.64
N PHE A 707 -27.80 14.88 25.78
CA PHE A 707 -28.83 14.46 26.73
C PHE A 707 -28.30 13.24 27.48
N TRP A 708 -27.92 13.35 28.75
CA TRP A 708 -27.34 12.25 29.52
C TRP A 708 -28.41 11.44 30.29
N PRO A 709 -28.93 10.31 29.75
CA PRO A 709 -29.81 9.41 30.49
C PRO A 709 -28.99 8.55 31.47
N SER A 710 -28.56 9.10 32.60
CA SER A 710 -27.68 8.40 33.56
C SER A 710 -28.31 7.17 34.26
N GLN A 711 -29.50 6.73 33.85
CA GLN A 711 -30.25 5.61 34.43
C GLN A 711 -31.42 5.19 33.51
N PRO A 712 -31.86 3.92 33.59
CA PRO A 712 -33.09 3.45 32.97
C PRO A 712 -34.35 4.23 33.37
N ILE A 713 -35.32 4.28 32.47
CA ILE A 713 -36.58 5.02 32.62
C ILE A 713 -37.43 4.58 33.81
N SER A 714 -37.35 3.29 34.15
CA SER A 714 -38.00 2.67 35.32
C SER A 714 -37.50 3.23 36.65
N HIS A 715 -36.23 3.64 36.71
CA HIS A 715 -35.60 4.21 37.92
C HIS A 715 -35.74 5.74 37.96
N MET A 716 -35.82 6.40 36.79
CA MET A 716 -35.87 7.86 36.70
C MET A 716 -36.93 8.51 37.59
N ARG A 717 -38.15 7.97 37.64
CA ARG A 717 -39.25 8.62 38.36
C ARG A 717 -39.00 8.75 39.86
N ALA A 718 -38.40 7.74 40.49
CA ALA A 718 -38.09 7.75 41.92
C ALA A 718 -37.05 8.85 42.27
N ASN A 719 -36.20 9.19 41.31
CA ASN A 719 -35.07 10.10 41.45
C ASN A 719 -35.38 11.53 40.94
N ILE A 720 -36.66 11.89 40.72
CA ILE A 720 -37.11 13.24 40.38
C ILE A 720 -37.69 13.91 41.63
N ILE A 721 -36.97 14.90 42.17
CA ILE A 721 -37.38 15.64 43.37
C ILE A 721 -38.70 16.40 43.16
N GLN A 722 -39.46 16.63 44.23
CA GLN A 722 -40.85 17.11 44.16
C GLN A 722 -41.01 18.47 43.45
N SER A 723 -40.02 19.36 43.54
CA SER A 723 -40.02 20.67 42.85
C SER A 723 -39.95 20.56 41.33
N HIS A 724 -39.59 19.39 40.79
CA HIS A 724 -39.44 19.12 39.36
C HIS A 724 -40.64 18.33 38.79
N GLN A 725 -41.74 18.24 39.53
CA GLN A 725 -42.96 17.51 39.15
C GLN A 725 -44.10 18.48 38.84
N PHE A 726 -44.67 18.39 37.63
CA PHE A 726 -45.63 19.35 37.08
C PHE A 726 -46.93 18.70 36.62
N ASN A 727 -48.05 19.36 36.87
CA ASN A 727 -49.39 18.85 36.50
C ASN A 727 -49.80 19.17 35.05
N ASN A 728 -49.04 20.01 34.35
CA ASN A 728 -49.24 20.33 32.94
C ASN A 728 -48.00 21.03 32.32
N VAL A 729 -48.01 21.16 30.98
CA VAL A 729 -46.92 21.78 30.21
C VAL A 729 -46.79 23.31 30.43
N PRO A 730 -47.88 24.11 30.49
CA PRO A 730 -47.79 25.51 30.91
C PRO A 730 -47.05 25.77 32.22
N ASP A 731 -47.32 25.02 33.29
CA ASP A 731 -46.65 25.18 34.58
C ASP A 731 -45.14 24.90 34.45
N PHE A 732 -44.79 23.75 33.84
CA PHE A 732 -43.40 23.38 33.55
C PHE A 732 -42.66 24.44 32.74
N VAL A 733 -43.27 24.95 31.66
CA VAL A 733 -42.67 26.03 30.87
C VAL A 733 -42.44 27.28 31.72
N THR A 734 -43.36 27.60 32.63
CA THR A 734 -43.24 28.78 33.52
C THR A 734 -42.07 28.62 34.49
N ALA A 735 -41.88 27.43 35.07
CA ALA A 735 -40.75 27.12 35.93
C ALA A 735 -39.40 27.24 35.21
N VAL A 736 -39.25 26.61 34.03
CA VAL A 736 -38.02 26.75 33.22
C VAL A 736 -37.77 28.21 32.82
N THR A 737 -38.83 28.95 32.45
CA THR A 737 -38.76 30.38 32.11
C THR A 737 -38.21 31.21 33.29
N GLN A 738 -38.61 30.89 34.52
CA GLN A 738 -38.09 31.54 35.73
C GLN A 738 -36.65 31.09 36.03
N GLN A 739 -36.34 29.80 35.89
CA GLN A 739 -35.02 29.25 36.17
C GLN A 739 -33.93 29.79 35.23
N ASN A 740 -34.26 30.01 33.96
CA ASN A 740 -33.39 30.70 33.00
C ASN A 740 -32.98 32.12 33.46
N GLN A 741 -33.85 32.83 34.18
CA GLN A 741 -33.58 34.18 34.69
C GLN A 741 -32.56 34.17 35.84
N TYR A 742 -32.33 33.01 36.47
CA TYR A 742 -31.33 32.79 37.51
C TYR A 742 -30.12 31.96 37.01
N HIS A 743 -30.00 31.71 35.70
CA HIS A 743 -28.91 30.99 35.05
C HIS A 743 -28.61 29.56 35.57
N ASN A 744 -29.55 28.95 36.31
CA ASN A 744 -29.35 27.69 37.05
C ASN A 744 -30.03 26.48 36.38
N LEU A 745 -29.97 26.33 35.05
CA LEU A 745 -30.35 25.05 34.41
C LEU A 745 -29.17 24.07 34.48
N SER A 746 -29.19 23.16 35.47
CA SER A 746 -28.33 21.97 35.44
C SER A 746 -28.98 20.85 34.60
N HIS A 747 -28.39 19.64 34.53
CA HIS A 747 -28.93 18.51 33.76
C HIS A 747 -30.16 17.85 34.43
N GLU A 748 -31.20 18.67 34.56
CA GLU A 748 -32.37 18.38 35.38
C GLU A 748 -33.40 17.50 34.72
N ARG A 749 -34.10 16.78 35.59
CA ARG A 749 -34.98 15.66 35.28
C ARG A 749 -36.37 16.02 35.79
N TYR A 750 -37.32 16.13 34.87
CA TYR A 750 -38.65 16.67 35.15
C TYR A 750 -39.71 15.64 34.82
N ALA A 751 -40.76 15.57 35.64
CA ALA A 751 -41.93 14.74 35.40
C ALA A 751 -43.16 15.63 35.12
N ILE A 752 -43.86 15.37 34.02
CA ILE A 752 -45.07 16.11 33.63
C ILE A 752 -46.25 15.13 33.60
N THR A 753 -47.05 15.13 34.68
CA THR A 753 -48.20 14.25 34.89
C THR A 753 -49.42 14.79 34.13
N LEU A 754 -49.79 14.19 33.00
CA LEU A 754 -50.88 14.69 32.16
C LEU A 754 -52.26 14.24 32.64
N SER A 755 -53.11 15.19 33.04
CA SER A 755 -54.46 14.94 33.53
C SER A 755 -55.34 14.14 32.54
N LYS A 756 -55.91 13.03 33.02
CA LYS A 756 -56.86 12.19 32.26
C LYS A 756 -58.16 12.97 31.98
N LYS A 757 -58.34 13.43 30.75
CA LYS A 757 -59.60 14.11 30.32
C LYS A 757 -60.77 13.12 30.29
N ARG A 758 -61.66 13.20 31.29
CA ARG A 758 -62.84 12.32 31.53
C ARG A 758 -63.83 12.12 30.36
N HIS A 759 -63.68 12.82 29.24
CA HIS A 759 -64.65 12.83 28.12
C HIS A 759 -64.04 12.36 26.79
N ARG A 760 -63.10 11.41 26.80
CA ARG A 760 -62.61 10.73 25.59
C ARG A 760 -62.62 9.22 25.76
N VAL A 761 -63.40 8.55 24.90
CA VAL A 761 -63.57 7.08 24.88
C VAL A 761 -62.26 6.35 24.56
N ILE A 762 -61.35 6.99 23.82
CA ILE A 762 -60.02 6.45 23.50
C ILE A 762 -58.96 7.37 24.12
N SER A 763 -58.14 6.81 25.01
CA SER A 763 -56.94 7.50 25.50
C SER A 763 -55.88 7.55 24.39
N PRO A 764 -55.25 8.70 24.13
CA PRO A 764 -54.20 8.80 23.11
C PRO A 764 -52.99 7.95 23.50
N ARG A 765 -52.31 7.33 22.51
CA ARG A 765 -51.12 6.50 22.76
C ARG A 765 -50.03 7.33 23.48
N PRO A 766 -49.23 6.75 24.38
CA PRO A 766 -48.30 7.51 25.24
C PRO A 766 -47.22 8.25 24.43
N ALA A 767 -46.63 7.58 23.44
CA ALA A 767 -45.73 8.20 22.46
C ALA A 767 -46.35 9.39 21.72
N THR A 768 -47.68 9.40 21.48
CA THR A 768 -48.39 10.54 20.88
C THR A 768 -48.53 11.71 21.86
N LEU A 769 -48.67 11.44 23.16
CA LEU A 769 -48.61 12.47 24.21
C LEU A 769 -47.19 13.05 24.32
N ALA A 770 -46.16 12.21 24.46
CA ALA A 770 -44.77 12.64 24.57
C ALA A 770 -44.32 13.47 23.35
N ARG A 771 -44.60 13.00 22.11
CA ARG A 771 -44.36 13.77 20.87
C ARG A 771 -45.14 15.09 20.82
N LYS A 772 -46.32 15.16 21.42
CA LYS A 772 -47.09 16.42 21.54
C LYS A 772 -46.43 17.37 22.55
N VAL A 773 -45.94 16.88 23.70
CA VAL A 773 -45.18 17.69 24.66
C VAL A 773 -43.91 18.22 23.98
N ALA A 774 -43.13 17.39 23.30
CA ALA A 774 -41.92 17.81 22.57
C ALA A 774 -42.22 18.90 21.52
N LYS A 775 -43.35 18.79 20.81
CA LYS A 775 -43.84 19.84 19.91
C LYS A 775 -44.23 21.13 20.64
N GLN A 776 -44.84 21.04 21.82
CA GLN A 776 -45.22 22.22 22.62
C GLN A 776 -44.01 22.92 23.24
N LEU A 777 -43.03 22.18 23.78
CA LEU A 777 -41.78 22.76 24.28
C LEU A 777 -41.02 23.46 23.15
N ARG A 778 -40.84 22.80 21.99
CA ARG A 778 -40.23 23.42 20.80
C ARG A 778 -40.94 24.70 20.32
N GLN A 779 -42.22 24.89 20.65
CA GLN A 779 -42.99 26.09 20.27
C GLN A 779 -42.98 27.22 21.31
N LYS A 780 -42.76 26.88 22.59
CA LYS A 780 -42.77 27.80 23.74
C LYS A 780 -41.38 28.12 24.33
N LEU A 781 -40.43 27.21 24.15
CA LEU A 781 -39.04 27.29 24.60
C LEU A 781 -38.15 26.87 23.40
N PRO A 782 -38.10 27.66 22.32
CA PRO A 782 -37.35 27.30 21.10
C PRO A 782 -35.83 27.33 21.30
N THR A 783 -35.36 28.12 22.28
CA THR A 783 -33.99 28.14 22.80
C THR A 783 -33.66 26.96 23.70
N GLU A 784 -34.64 26.13 24.09
CA GLU A 784 -34.40 24.98 24.97
C GLU A 784 -34.52 23.64 24.25
N ARG A 785 -33.77 22.67 24.77
CA ARG A 785 -33.68 21.32 24.23
C ARG A 785 -33.99 20.34 25.34
N PHE A 786 -35.11 19.65 25.18
CA PHE A 786 -35.55 18.56 26.06
C PHE A 786 -35.59 17.24 25.30
N LEU A 787 -35.06 16.19 25.90
CA LEU A 787 -35.29 14.81 25.47
C LEU A 787 -36.51 14.29 26.23
N ILE A 788 -37.51 13.81 25.50
CA ILE A 788 -38.83 13.50 26.08
C ILE A 788 -39.23 12.06 25.81
N THR A 789 -39.58 11.35 26.88
CA THR A 789 -40.11 9.98 26.87
C THR A 789 -41.35 9.88 27.79
N PHE A 790 -41.90 8.69 28.01
CA PHE A 790 -43.02 8.45 28.92
C PHE A 790 -42.76 7.23 29.80
N HIS A 791 -43.16 7.27 31.07
CA HIS A 791 -42.95 6.15 31.98
C HIS A 791 -43.90 4.99 31.63
N GLU A 792 -43.37 3.80 31.34
CA GLU A 792 -44.17 2.66 30.86
C GLU A 792 -45.28 2.27 31.84
N SER A 793 -44.94 2.12 33.12
CA SER A 793 -45.89 1.75 34.18
C SER A 793 -46.92 2.83 34.51
N SER A 794 -46.75 4.06 34.00
CA SER A 794 -47.74 5.14 34.16
C SER A 794 -47.76 6.04 32.93
N PRO A 795 -48.47 5.64 31.85
CA PRO A 795 -48.32 6.25 30.52
C PRO A 795 -48.91 7.67 30.36
N ILE A 796 -49.30 8.30 31.47
CA ILE A 796 -49.68 9.72 31.55
C ILE A 796 -48.51 10.61 32.00
N ASP A 797 -47.45 10.01 32.55
CA ASP A 797 -46.27 10.70 33.07
C ASP A 797 -45.21 10.80 31.99
N ILE A 798 -44.99 12.03 31.55
CA ILE A 798 -44.01 12.37 30.53
C ILE A 798 -42.72 12.78 31.25
N ILE A 799 -41.61 12.09 31.00
CA ILE A 799 -40.30 12.47 31.54
C ILE A 799 -39.61 13.36 30.52
N ALA A 800 -39.02 14.47 30.99
CA ALA A 800 -38.19 15.36 30.20
C ALA A 800 -36.85 15.59 30.90
N ILE A 801 -35.74 15.48 30.15
CA ILE A 801 -34.41 15.91 30.62
C ILE A 801 -33.96 17.14 29.84
N ALA A 802 -33.45 18.15 30.54
CA ALA A 802 -32.76 19.28 29.94
C ALA A 802 -31.43 18.83 29.31
N GLY A 803 -31.25 19.12 28.03
CA GLY A 803 -29.95 18.99 27.36
C GLY A 803 -29.05 20.20 27.59
N VAL A 804 -27.82 20.14 27.08
CA VAL A 804 -26.87 21.25 27.22
C VAL A 804 -27.43 22.54 26.60
N SER A 805 -27.26 23.67 27.30
CA SER A 805 -27.78 24.97 26.88
C SER A 805 -27.22 25.41 25.52
N GLN A 806 -28.04 26.11 24.73
CA GLN A 806 -27.65 26.56 23.38
C GLN A 806 -26.60 27.68 23.36
N HIS A 807 -26.32 28.24 24.53
CA HIS A 807 -25.31 29.30 24.73
C HIS A 807 -23.93 28.72 25.02
N ASN A 808 -23.86 27.43 25.33
CA ASN A 808 -22.63 26.72 25.64
C ASN A 808 -22.06 26.15 24.33
N SER A 809 -20.91 26.68 23.93
CA SER A 809 -20.25 26.33 22.68
C SER A 809 -19.61 24.96 22.81
N MET A 810 -20.22 23.94 22.21
CA MET A 810 -19.61 22.64 21.99
C MET A 810 -19.42 22.43 20.50
N ALA A 811 -18.17 22.42 20.03
CA ALA A 811 -17.84 22.41 18.61
C ALA A 811 -16.51 21.69 18.33
N ALA A 812 -16.38 21.14 17.12
CA ALA A 812 -15.15 20.55 16.60
C ALA A 812 -14.70 21.24 15.31
N LEU A 813 -13.38 21.27 15.08
CA LEU A 813 -12.77 21.66 13.81
C LEU A 813 -11.97 20.47 13.23
N GLU A 814 -12.22 20.17 11.95
CA GLU A 814 -11.56 19.10 11.20
C GLU A 814 -10.15 19.52 10.76
N ARG A 815 -9.14 18.71 11.13
CA ARG A 815 -7.71 18.95 10.92
C ARG A 815 -7.35 19.26 9.47
N GLY A 816 -7.93 18.50 8.52
CA GLY A 816 -7.71 18.69 7.09
C GLY A 816 -8.10 20.07 6.56
N THR A 817 -9.01 20.78 7.24
CA THR A 817 -9.41 22.14 6.83
C THR A 817 -8.51 23.23 7.41
N ALA A 818 -7.65 22.94 8.38
CA ALA A 818 -6.72 23.93 8.94
C ALA A 818 -5.46 24.11 8.09
N GLN A 819 -4.93 23.01 7.53
CA GLN A 819 -3.61 22.97 6.88
C GLN A 819 -3.57 23.45 5.43
N ALA A 820 -4.72 23.58 4.74
CA ALA A 820 -4.75 23.78 3.29
C ALA A 820 -4.18 25.13 2.78
N HIS A 821 -4.16 26.19 3.62
CA HIS A 821 -3.78 27.56 3.20
C HIS A 821 -2.98 28.28 4.31
N THR A 822 -1.69 27.96 4.45
CA THR A 822 -0.82 28.36 5.57
C THR A 822 0.00 29.65 5.36
N ALA A 823 -0.36 30.50 4.40
CA ALA A 823 0.49 31.63 3.98
C ALA A 823 0.45 32.89 4.89
N ASP A 824 -0.53 33.02 5.80
CA ASP A 824 -0.63 34.19 6.70
C ASP A 824 -1.26 33.85 8.05
N THR A 825 -0.41 33.52 9.01
CA THR A 825 -0.71 33.35 10.44
C THR A 825 -0.27 34.56 11.29
N SER A 826 0.19 35.65 10.65
CA SER A 826 0.80 36.80 11.33
C SER A 826 -0.17 37.55 12.24
N ALA A 827 -1.43 37.67 11.82
CA ALA A 827 -2.49 38.34 12.57
C ALA A 827 -3.06 37.53 13.76
N SER A 828 -2.56 36.30 13.97
CA SER A 828 -3.09 35.34 14.94
C SER A 828 -1.97 34.54 15.64
N ASP A 829 -0.85 35.19 15.94
CA ASP A 829 0.26 34.66 16.77
C ASP A 829 0.87 33.31 16.30
N GLY A 830 0.79 33.01 14.99
CA GLY A 830 1.23 31.74 14.40
C GLY A 830 0.13 30.69 14.28
N LEU A 831 -1.04 30.90 14.90
CA LEU A 831 -2.18 29.99 14.82
C LEU A 831 -2.97 30.21 13.50
N PRO A 832 -3.45 29.15 12.82
CA PRO A 832 -4.40 29.26 11.71
C PRO A 832 -5.63 30.10 12.05
N ARG A 833 -5.94 31.10 11.21
CA ARG A 833 -7.06 32.05 11.41
C ARG A 833 -8.43 31.38 11.66
N ALA A 834 -8.66 30.20 11.12
CA ALA A 834 -9.88 29.42 11.37
C ALA A 834 -10.00 28.92 12.82
N GLU A 835 -8.89 28.49 13.40
CA GLU A 835 -8.84 28.00 14.78
C GLU A 835 -8.83 29.16 15.77
N ALA A 836 -8.11 30.23 15.45
CA ALA A 836 -8.13 31.47 16.21
C ALA A 836 -9.57 32.04 16.31
N TYR A 837 -10.36 31.97 15.23
CA TYR A 837 -11.79 32.29 15.26
C TYR A 837 -12.60 31.31 16.15
N MET A 838 -12.35 30.00 16.04
CA MET A 838 -13.04 28.99 16.86
C MET A 838 -12.75 29.13 18.36
N ILE A 839 -11.52 29.45 18.75
CA ILE A 839 -11.14 29.75 20.14
C ILE A 839 -11.94 30.96 20.65
N VAL A 840 -12.03 32.02 19.85
CA VAL A 840 -12.83 33.21 20.20
C VAL A 840 -14.33 32.90 20.30
N GLU A 841 -14.90 32.12 19.38
CA GLU A 841 -16.32 31.68 19.46
C GLU A 841 -16.56 30.76 20.68
N ALA A 842 -15.54 29.99 21.10
CA ALA A 842 -15.57 29.14 22.28
C ALA A 842 -15.39 29.88 23.61
N ILE A 843 -15.11 31.20 23.64
CA ILE A 843 -15.15 31.98 24.89
C ILE A 843 -16.59 31.99 25.44
N ALA A 844 -16.75 31.85 26.76
CA ALA A 844 -18.05 31.91 27.44
C ALA A 844 -18.81 33.20 27.07
N LEU A 845 -20.13 33.09 26.85
CA LEU A 845 -20.94 34.16 26.25
C LEU A 845 -20.90 35.48 27.03
N HIS A 846 -20.91 35.42 28.36
CA HIS A 846 -20.79 36.60 29.22
C HIS A 846 -19.41 37.26 29.06
N HIS A 847 -18.31 36.48 29.16
CA HIS A 847 -16.95 36.98 28.93
C HIS A 847 -16.78 37.61 27.55
N ARG A 848 -17.38 37.03 26.50
CA ARG A 848 -17.38 37.64 25.15
C ARG A 848 -18.00 39.03 25.12
N ILE A 849 -19.11 39.25 25.84
CA ILE A 849 -19.81 40.54 25.86
C ILE A 849 -19.02 41.56 26.69
N THR A 850 -18.45 41.15 27.82
CA THR A 850 -17.56 41.99 28.65
C THR A 850 -16.32 42.42 27.87
N LEU A 851 -15.62 41.49 27.21
CA LEU A 851 -14.48 41.80 26.33
C LEU A 851 -14.88 42.80 25.23
N LEU A 852 -16.05 42.60 24.61
CA LEU A 852 -16.52 43.49 23.54
C LEU A 852 -16.75 44.92 24.07
N ARG A 853 -17.40 45.09 25.21
CA ARG A 853 -17.59 46.42 25.81
C ARG A 853 -16.26 47.07 26.23
N ASN A 854 -15.32 46.31 26.79
CA ASN A 854 -14.03 46.83 27.25
C ASN A 854 -13.12 47.40 26.12
N THR A 855 -13.27 46.95 24.86
CA THR A 855 -12.38 47.39 23.74
C THR A 855 -12.41 48.90 23.41
N VAL A 856 -13.36 49.68 23.92
CA VAL A 856 -13.43 51.14 23.71
C VAL A 856 -12.54 51.90 24.71
N ALA A 857 -12.15 51.28 25.83
CA ALA A 857 -11.46 51.94 26.93
C ALA A 857 -9.95 52.16 26.66
N GLY A 858 -9.62 52.96 25.65
CA GLY A 858 -8.24 53.34 25.28
C GLY A 858 -7.48 54.19 26.32
N SER A 859 -7.96 54.27 27.56
CA SER A 859 -7.31 54.94 28.69
C SER A 859 -6.66 53.90 29.60
N ALA A 860 -5.34 53.74 29.48
CA ALA A 860 -4.54 52.74 30.19
C ALA A 860 -4.31 53.08 31.69
N SER A 861 -5.34 53.59 32.38
CA SER A 861 -5.22 54.28 33.67
C SER A 861 -5.63 53.47 34.91
N ASN A 862 -6.21 52.27 34.74
CA ASN A 862 -6.51 51.34 35.85
C ASN A 862 -6.10 49.90 35.48
N GLY A 863 -5.19 49.31 36.26
CA GLY A 863 -4.31 48.22 35.83
C GLY A 863 -4.90 46.82 35.62
N ASN A 864 -6.19 46.58 35.86
CA ASN A 864 -6.78 45.22 35.88
C ASN A 864 -7.79 44.94 34.74
N VAL A 865 -7.90 45.81 33.73
CA VAL A 865 -8.84 45.59 32.60
C VAL A 865 -8.18 44.76 31.51
N VAL A 866 -8.67 43.54 31.28
CA VAL A 866 -8.29 42.71 30.12
C VAL A 866 -8.78 43.39 28.84
N ALA A 867 -7.84 43.90 28.05
CA ALA A 867 -8.06 44.48 26.73
C ALA A 867 -7.50 43.56 25.63
N LEU A 868 -8.31 43.30 24.60
CA LEU A 868 -7.87 42.58 23.40
C LEU A 868 -6.76 43.37 22.70
N ARG A 869 -5.67 42.69 22.31
CA ARG A 869 -4.48 43.34 21.73
C ARG A 869 -4.35 43.15 20.21
N SER A 870 -5.17 42.27 19.62
CA SER A 870 -5.20 42.03 18.18
C SER A 870 -6.51 42.48 17.55
N GLN A 871 -6.42 43.25 16.46
CA GLN A 871 -7.57 43.65 15.63
C GLN A 871 -8.36 42.42 15.13
N PHE A 872 -7.67 41.32 14.79
CA PHE A 872 -8.33 40.08 14.40
C PHE A 872 -9.19 39.51 15.53
N ALA A 873 -8.74 39.59 16.79
CA ALA A 873 -9.54 39.14 17.94
C ALA A 873 -10.80 39.98 18.13
N ILE A 874 -10.74 41.30 17.93
CA ILE A 874 -11.90 42.21 18.01
C ILE A 874 -12.93 41.86 16.90
N GLU A 875 -12.48 41.69 15.67
CA GLU A 875 -13.35 41.34 14.53
C GLU A 875 -13.95 39.93 14.66
N ALA A 876 -13.15 38.95 15.12
CA ALA A 876 -13.59 37.59 15.41
C ALA A 876 -14.63 37.57 16.54
N LEU A 877 -14.40 38.32 17.62
CA LEU A 877 -15.30 38.42 18.76
C LEU A 877 -16.66 38.97 18.34
N THR A 878 -16.64 40.13 17.65
CA THR A 878 -17.81 40.79 17.09
C THR A 878 -18.58 39.86 16.16
N THR A 879 -17.88 39.15 15.27
CA THR A 879 -18.50 38.20 14.33
C THR A 879 -19.06 36.97 15.03
N SER A 880 -18.42 36.47 16.10
CA SER A 880 -18.95 35.36 16.90
C SER A 880 -20.26 35.74 17.62
N LEU A 881 -20.38 36.99 18.09
CA LEU A 881 -21.58 37.51 18.74
C LEU A 881 -22.69 37.80 17.73
N ILE A 882 -22.35 38.29 16.53
CA ILE A 882 -23.26 38.33 15.38
C ILE A 882 -23.79 36.92 15.05
N GLN A 883 -22.93 35.91 14.97
CA GLN A 883 -23.34 34.52 14.70
C GLN A 883 -24.21 33.94 15.82
N THR A 884 -23.86 34.21 17.08
CA THR A 884 -24.61 33.72 18.25
C THR A 884 -26.02 34.32 18.30
N THR A 885 -26.13 35.65 18.22
CA THR A 885 -27.44 36.35 18.22
C THR A 885 -28.26 36.05 16.96
N HIS A 886 -27.62 35.82 15.81
CA HIS A 886 -28.31 35.39 14.59
C HIS A 886 -28.89 33.98 14.72
N ARG A 887 -28.12 33.02 15.27
CA ARG A 887 -28.58 31.64 15.52
C ARG A 887 -29.76 31.62 16.50
N GLU A 888 -29.61 32.31 17.63
CA GLU A 888 -30.66 32.49 18.65
C GLU A 888 -31.97 33.01 18.03
N LEU A 889 -31.89 34.09 17.25
CA LEU A 889 -33.04 34.63 16.52
C LEU A 889 -33.60 33.64 15.49
N GLU A 890 -32.78 32.98 14.66
CA GLU A 890 -33.26 31.97 13.70
C GLU A 890 -34.04 30.84 14.39
N MET A 891 -33.57 30.37 15.55
CA MET A 891 -34.22 29.31 16.32
C MET A 891 -35.55 29.78 16.93
N MET A 892 -35.59 30.95 17.58
CA MET A 892 -36.85 31.56 18.06
C MET A 892 -37.86 31.78 16.91
N LEU A 893 -37.37 32.19 15.74
CA LEU A 893 -38.18 32.47 14.55
C LEU A 893 -38.57 31.21 13.75
N HIS A 894 -38.09 30.03 14.14
CA HIS A 894 -38.38 28.78 13.45
C HIS A 894 -39.79 28.23 13.80
N LYS A 895 -40.67 28.15 12.79
CA LYS A 895 -42.02 27.54 12.88
C LYS A 895 -42.87 28.04 14.07
N ALA A 896 -43.26 29.32 14.03
CA ALA A 896 -44.23 29.87 14.96
C ALA A 896 -45.54 29.03 15.02
N PRO A 897 -46.10 28.76 16.21
CA PRO A 897 -47.45 28.26 16.35
C PRO A 897 -48.47 29.33 15.92
N TRP A 898 -49.69 28.90 15.62
CA TRP A 898 -50.83 29.79 15.45
C TRP A 898 -51.87 29.50 16.55
N PRO A 899 -52.38 30.53 17.27
CA PRO A 899 -51.85 31.89 17.32
C PRO A 899 -50.45 31.93 17.96
N ASP A 900 -49.60 32.88 17.54
CA ASP A 900 -48.32 33.09 18.21
C ASP A 900 -48.56 33.72 19.59
N THR A 901 -48.10 33.02 20.62
CA THR A 901 -48.26 33.34 22.04
C THR A 901 -46.92 33.48 22.75
N LEU A 902 -45.80 33.36 22.03
CA LEU A 902 -44.45 33.56 22.58
C LEU A 902 -44.09 35.04 22.67
N LEU A 903 -44.39 35.81 21.61
CA LEU A 903 -44.03 37.22 21.51
C LEU A 903 -45.25 38.13 21.59
N PRO A 904 -45.18 39.25 22.35
CA PRO A 904 -46.29 40.16 22.55
C PRO A 904 -46.72 40.86 21.26
N SER A 905 -48.03 41.19 21.18
CA SER A 905 -48.62 41.86 20.02
C SER A 905 -48.20 43.33 19.90
N ASN A 906 -47.93 44.01 21.02
CA ASN A 906 -47.32 45.34 21.05
C ASN A 906 -46.31 45.45 22.21
N PRO A 907 -44.99 45.35 21.93
CA PRO A 907 -43.94 45.49 22.94
C PRO A 907 -43.89 46.86 23.64
N SER A 908 -44.39 47.94 23.04
CA SER A 908 -44.31 49.29 23.63
C SER A 908 -45.26 49.52 24.82
N LYS A 909 -45.97 48.49 25.26
CA LYS A 909 -46.84 48.48 26.45
C LYS A 909 -46.22 47.73 27.64
N TYR A 910 -45.06 47.12 27.46
CA TYR A 910 -44.39 46.30 28.46
C TYR A 910 -43.41 47.16 29.28
N SER A 911 -43.34 46.90 30.57
CA SER A 911 -42.35 47.52 31.47
C SER A 911 -40.93 47.01 31.19
N LEU A 912 -39.92 47.70 31.73
CA LEU A 912 -38.52 47.28 31.62
C LEU A 912 -38.30 45.86 32.14
N GLU A 913 -38.91 45.49 33.26
CA GLU A 913 -38.71 44.16 33.87
C GLU A 913 -39.42 43.05 33.09
N GLU A 914 -40.60 43.31 32.53
CA GLU A 914 -41.25 42.34 31.63
C GLU A 914 -40.46 42.17 30.31
N LEU A 915 -39.86 43.26 29.80
CA LEU A 915 -38.98 43.19 28.62
C LEU A 915 -37.70 42.41 28.93
N LYS A 916 -37.00 42.71 30.03
CA LYS A 916 -35.86 41.93 30.52
C LYS A 916 -36.21 40.45 30.64
N ALA A 917 -37.32 40.11 31.32
CA ALA A 917 -37.77 38.74 31.46
C ALA A 917 -38.01 38.04 30.12
N LEU A 918 -38.68 38.70 29.15
CA LEU A 918 -38.87 38.15 27.80
C LEU A 918 -37.54 37.94 27.05
N PHE A 919 -36.59 38.86 27.18
CA PHE A 919 -35.26 38.73 26.59
C PHE A 919 -34.46 37.60 27.26
N ALA A 920 -34.36 37.56 28.59
CA ALA A 920 -33.64 36.50 29.33
C ALA A 920 -34.20 35.10 29.02
N SER A 921 -35.52 34.99 28.82
CA SER A 921 -36.19 33.70 28.62
C SER A 921 -36.10 33.14 27.20
N HIS A 922 -35.92 34.00 26.19
CA HIS A 922 -36.07 33.62 24.76
C HIS A 922 -34.97 34.15 23.83
N LEU A 923 -34.16 35.11 24.29
CA LEU A 923 -33.07 35.76 23.57
C LEU A 923 -31.90 36.13 24.53
N PRO A 924 -31.39 35.22 25.39
CA PRO A 924 -30.46 35.59 26.46
C PRO A 924 -29.10 36.14 25.99
N ALA A 925 -28.63 35.84 24.78
CA ALA A 925 -27.46 36.50 24.22
C ALA A 925 -27.74 37.99 23.94
N LEU A 926 -28.90 38.32 23.37
CA LEU A 926 -29.34 39.71 23.24
C LEU A 926 -29.69 40.34 24.59
N HIS A 927 -30.20 39.58 25.56
CA HIS A 927 -30.40 40.06 26.94
C HIS A 927 -29.08 40.54 27.55
N ALA A 928 -28.04 39.72 27.52
CA ALA A 928 -26.74 40.02 28.10
C ALA A 928 -26.03 41.20 27.39
N ILE A 929 -26.34 41.48 26.11
CA ILE A 929 -25.84 42.67 25.39
C ILE A 929 -26.62 43.93 25.76
N ILE A 930 -27.97 43.85 25.76
CA ILE A 930 -28.89 44.99 25.90
C ILE A 930 -29.06 45.43 27.36
N PHE A 931 -28.97 44.50 28.30
CA PHE A 931 -29.11 44.74 29.74
C PHE A 931 -27.84 44.39 30.52
N HIS A 932 -26.68 44.55 29.87
CA HIS A 932 -25.37 44.39 30.52
C HIS A 932 -25.24 45.36 31.71
N PRO A 933 -24.66 44.97 32.87
CA PRO A 933 -24.57 45.86 34.04
C PRO A 933 -23.93 47.22 33.73
N GLN A 934 -22.79 47.22 33.04
CA GLN A 934 -22.08 48.44 32.60
C GLN A 934 -22.91 49.35 31.68
N ALA A 935 -23.98 48.86 31.04
CA ALA A 935 -24.89 49.69 30.23
C ALA A 935 -25.76 50.64 31.08
N SER A 936 -25.61 50.59 32.41
CA SER A 936 -26.21 51.51 33.37
C SER A 936 -25.21 52.55 33.89
N GLU A 937 -23.95 52.49 33.46
CA GLU A 937 -22.89 53.44 33.86
C GLU A 937 -22.77 54.55 32.79
N PRO A 938 -23.25 55.78 33.05
CA PRO A 938 -23.39 56.83 32.02
C PRO A 938 -22.07 57.45 31.52
N ALA A 939 -20.94 56.80 31.79
CA ALA A 939 -19.59 57.20 31.36
C ALA A 939 -19.01 56.32 30.24
N VAL A 940 -19.65 55.19 29.90
CA VAL A 940 -19.11 54.21 28.94
C VAL A 940 -19.90 54.26 27.63
N ALA A 941 -19.37 54.92 26.60
CA ALA A 941 -20.06 55.01 25.30
C ALA A 941 -20.21 53.64 24.61
N VAL A 942 -21.35 53.40 23.95
CA VAL A 942 -21.60 52.15 23.22
C VAL A 942 -20.60 51.97 22.07
N ASN A 943 -19.88 50.85 22.12
CA ASN A 943 -18.97 50.40 21.06
C ASN A 943 -19.70 50.22 19.71
N ASP A 944 -19.12 50.73 18.62
CA ASP A 944 -19.58 50.49 17.25
C ASP A 944 -19.75 48.99 16.94
N ASN A 945 -18.92 48.13 17.53
CA ASN A 945 -19.04 46.68 17.39
C ASN A 945 -20.31 46.13 18.08
N VAL A 946 -20.76 46.71 19.19
CA VAL A 946 -22.06 46.39 19.80
C VAL A 946 -23.20 46.88 18.89
N LEU A 947 -23.09 48.08 18.33
CA LEU A 947 -24.05 48.59 17.33
C LEU A 947 -24.11 47.67 16.09
N LEU A 948 -22.99 47.09 15.68
CA LEU A 948 -22.91 46.14 14.57
C LEU A 948 -23.60 44.81 14.90
N VAL A 949 -23.39 44.24 16.10
CA VAL A 949 -24.11 43.04 16.56
C VAL A 949 -25.62 43.28 16.55
N LEU A 950 -26.07 44.39 17.15
CA LEU A 950 -27.48 44.76 17.22
C LEU A 950 -28.09 45.05 15.83
N THR A 951 -27.29 45.60 14.91
CA THR A 951 -27.65 45.79 13.50
C THR A 951 -27.91 44.47 12.79
N TYR A 952 -27.02 43.47 12.94
CA TYR A 952 -27.22 42.16 12.32
C TYR A 952 -28.36 41.36 12.97
N ALA A 953 -28.60 41.53 14.27
CA ALA A 953 -29.78 40.99 14.95
C ALA A 953 -31.09 41.59 14.38
N LEU A 954 -31.16 42.92 14.20
CA LEU A 954 -32.29 43.58 13.54
C LEU A 954 -32.47 43.10 12.09
N ALA A 955 -31.38 42.89 11.34
CA ALA A 955 -31.43 42.31 10.00
C ALA A 955 -31.98 40.87 10.01
N ALA A 956 -31.60 40.04 10.99
CA ALA A 956 -32.05 38.66 11.12
C ALA A 956 -33.57 38.55 11.34
N THR A 957 -34.17 39.47 12.12
CA THR A 957 -35.63 39.49 12.32
C THR A 957 -36.46 39.72 11.05
N ARG A 958 -35.86 40.19 9.94
CA ARG A 958 -36.57 40.46 8.68
C ARG A 958 -36.85 39.18 7.86
N PRO A 959 -37.70 39.24 6.82
CA PRO A 959 -37.98 38.10 5.94
C PRO A 959 -36.77 37.73 5.05
N GLN A 960 -36.18 36.56 5.31
CA GLN A 960 -34.94 36.07 4.69
C GLN A 960 -35.17 35.42 3.31
N SER A 961 -36.40 34.99 3.00
CA SER A 961 -36.74 34.29 1.75
C SER A 961 -38.02 34.79 1.10
N LYS A 962 -38.17 34.56 -0.23
CA LYS A 962 -39.40 34.91 -0.97
C LYS A 962 -40.67 34.33 -0.31
N ARG A 963 -40.59 33.10 0.24
CA ARG A 963 -41.70 32.46 0.95
C ARG A 963 -42.06 33.18 2.25
N GLN A 964 -41.08 33.69 3.00
CA GLN A 964 -41.31 34.50 4.21
C GLN A 964 -41.87 35.89 3.86
N ILE A 965 -41.47 36.48 2.71
CA ILE A 965 -42.06 37.73 2.21
C ILE A 965 -43.55 37.51 1.87
N ALA A 966 -43.87 36.46 1.10
CA ALA A 966 -45.26 36.12 0.78
C ALA A 966 -46.09 35.83 2.05
N ALA A 967 -45.55 35.06 3.00
CA ALA A 967 -46.21 34.82 4.28
C ALA A 967 -46.47 36.12 5.07
N ARG A 968 -45.54 37.08 5.07
CA ARG A 968 -45.76 38.39 5.71
C ARG A 968 -46.93 39.18 5.09
N VAL A 969 -47.10 39.09 3.76
CA VAL A 969 -48.22 39.75 3.05
C VAL A 969 -49.54 39.04 3.31
N LEU A 970 -49.54 37.71 3.32
CA LEU A 970 -50.76 36.89 3.46
C LEU A 970 -51.25 36.74 4.92
N THR A 971 -50.37 36.80 5.92
CA THR A 971 -50.73 36.62 7.35
C THR A 971 -50.06 37.64 8.30
N PRO A 972 -50.23 38.96 8.07
CA PRO A 972 -49.46 40.01 8.76
C PRO A 972 -49.63 40.01 10.29
N THR A 973 -50.83 39.76 10.80
CA THR A 973 -51.17 39.71 12.25
C THR A 973 -50.52 38.55 13.01
N HIS A 974 -50.06 37.52 12.28
CA HIS A 974 -49.49 36.29 12.82
C HIS A 974 -47.97 36.17 12.60
N ASN A 975 -47.34 37.22 12.08
CA ASN A 975 -45.95 37.19 11.71
C ASN A 975 -45.01 37.37 12.92
N ARG A 976 -44.56 36.25 13.53
CA ARG A 976 -43.56 36.23 14.63
C ARG A 976 -42.34 37.11 14.34
N ARG A 977 -41.85 37.13 13.10
CA ARG A 977 -40.71 37.97 12.68
C ARG A 977 -40.96 39.47 12.87
N GLN A 978 -42.19 39.93 12.66
CA GLN A 978 -42.56 41.33 12.89
C GLN A 978 -42.68 41.66 14.39
N ARG A 979 -43.15 40.73 15.23
CA ARG A 979 -43.17 40.90 16.69
C ARG A 979 -41.76 40.91 17.28
N ALA A 980 -40.89 40.00 16.83
CA ALA A 980 -39.47 39.98 17.19
C ALA A 980 -38.76 41.28 16.79
N HIS A 981 -39.03 41.80 15.58
CA HIS A 981 -38.47 43.08 15.13
C HIS A 981 -38.92 44.25 16.02
N ALA A 982 -40.20 44.27 16.43
CA ALA A 982 -40.72 45.30 17.34
C ALA A 982 -40.14 45.18 18.76
N LEU A 983 -39.98 43.96 19.29
CA LEU A 983 -39.39 43.70 20.60
C LEU A 983 -37.92 44.11 20.62
N LEU A 984 -37.15 43.73 19.60
CA LEU A 984 -35.75 44.09 19.45
C LEU A 984 -35.56 45.59 19.24
N ARG A 985 -36.45 46.25 18.47
CA ARG A 985 -36.47 47.72 18.33
C ARG A 985 -36.73 48.41 19.67
N ALA A 986 -37.63 47.88 20.50
CA ALA A 986 -37.92 48.44 21.82
C ALA A 986 -36.69 48.33 22.74
N GLY A 987 -36.15 47.12 22.92
CA GLY A 987 -34.96 46.89 23.76
C GLY A 987 -33.75 47.73 23.34
N ILE A 988 -33.45 47.82 22.04
CA ILE A 988 -32.35 48.65 21.54
C ILE A 988 -32.61 50.15 21.75
N THR A 989 -33.85 50.63 21.57
CA THR A 989 -34.19 52.04 21.87
C THR A 989 -33.95 52.37 23.35
N MET A 990 -34.22 51.41 24.27
CA MET A 990 -33.98 51.60 25.69
C MET A 990 -32.48 51.63 26.02
N LEU A 991 -31.70 50.67 25.50
CA LEU A 991 -30.24 50.67 25.61
C LEU A 991 -29.65 52.01 25.14
N LEU A 992 -29.92 52.41 23.89
CA LEU A 992 -29.31 53.60 23.30
C LEU A 992 -29.67 54.88 24.06
N ARG A 993 -30.90 55.00 24.60
CA ARG A 993 -31.30 56.13 25.46
C ARG A 993 -30.59 56.15 26.81
N ASN A 994 -30.42 55.00 27.46
CA ASN A 994 -29.66 54.90 28.71
C ASN A 994 -28.19 55.30 28.48
N GLU A 995 -27.63 54.91 27.34
CA GLU A 995 -26.26 55.20 26.92
C GLU A 995 -26.13 56.57 26.21
N GLY A 996 -27.12 57.48 26.39
CA GLY A 996 -27.04 58.90 26.03
C GLY A 996 -27.36 59.29 24.57
N PHE A 997 -27.80 58.37 23.71
CA PHE A 997 -28.09 58.68 22.30
C PHE A 997 -29.34 59.54 22.15
N THR A 998 -29.26 60.56 21.30
CA THR A 998 -30.42 61.37 20.89
C THR A 998 -31.36 60.59 19.97
N GLU A 999 -32.64 61.00 19.91
CA GLU A 999 -33.63 60.41 18.98
C GLU A 999 -33.17 60.46 17.51
N ASN A 1000 -32.37 61.46 17.13
CA ASN A 1000 -31.78 61.57 15.79
C ASN A 1000 -30.76 60.44 15.54
N GLN A 1001 -29.82 60.22 16.47
CA GLN A 1001 -28.84 59.13 16.37
C GLN A 1001 -29.51 57.75 16.43
N ILE A 1002 -30.58 57.60 17.22
CA ILE A 1002 -31.38 56.36 17.27
C ILE A 1002 -32.11 56.13 15.93
N SER A 1003 -32.66 57.18 15.31
CA SER A 1003 -33.28 57.12 13.98
C SER A 1003 -32.26 56.78 12.89
N GLU A 1004 -31.08 57.38 12.94
CA GLU A 1004 -29.94 57.10 12.06
C GLU A 1004 -29.47 55.65 12.20
N PHE A 1005 -29.23 55.17 13.43
CA PHE A 1005 -28.89 53.77 13.71
C PHE A 1005 -29.89 52.80 13.07
N PHE A 1006 -31.20 53.02 13.27
CA PHE A 1006 -32.22 52.17 12.66
C PHE A 1006 -32.29 52.31 11.13
N THR A 1007 -31.89 53.45 10.59
CA THR A 1007 -31.77 53.69 9.14
C THR A 1007 -30.58 52.92 8.57
N THR A 1008 -29.40 52.98 9.20
CA THR A 1008 -28.21 52.22 8.83
C THR A 1008 -28.44 50.71 8.94
N ALA A 1009 -29.01 50.25 10.06
CA ALA A 1009 -29.41 48.85 10.24
C ALA A 1009 -30.45 48.40 9.20
N SER A 1010 -31.20 49.33 8.60
CA SER A 1010 -32.13 49.01 7.50
C SER A 1010 -31.44 48.65 6.18
N GLN A 1011 -30.20 49.11 5.95
CA GLN A 1011 -29.46 48.97 4.68
C GLN A 1011 -28.71 47.63 4.56
N VAL A 1012 -28.47 46.96 5.69
CA VAL A 1012 -27.83 45.63 5.76
C VAL A 1012 -28.75 44.54 5.17
N HIS A 1013 -30.07 44.68 5.33
CA HIS A 1013 -31.05 43.73 4.80
C HIS A 1013 -31.95 44.34 3.72
N SER A 1014 -31.92 43.76 2.51
CA SER A 1014 -32.74 44.19 1.37
C SER A 1014 -33.82 43.17 1.02
N LEU A 1015 -35.07 43.63 0.84
CA LEU A 1015 -36.16 42.80 0.33
C LEU A 1015 -36.02 42.49 -1.18
N SER A 1016 -35.39 43.38 -1.96
CA SER A 1016 -35.22 43.24 -3.41
C SER A 1016 -33.93 42.48 -3.77
N ASN A 1017 -32.77 42.91 -3.27
CA ASN A 1017 -31.48 42.31 -3.61
C ASN A 1017 -31.30 40.93 -2.96
N ARG A 1018 -31.07 39.89 -3.78
CA ARG A 1018 -30.86 38.49 -3.34
C ARG A 1018 -29.68 38.32 -2.38
N THR A 1019 -28.54 39.02 -2.59
CA THR A 1019 -27.32 38.82 -1.79
C THR A 1019 -27.41 39.46 -0.40
N LYS A 1020 -28.20 40.55 -0.28
CA LYS A 1020 -28.55 41.24 0.97
C LYS A 1020 -29.87 40.75 1.61
N ARG A 1021 -30.62 39.81 1.01
CA ARG A 1021 -31.88 39.30 1.60
C ARG A 1021 -31.63 38.23 2.67
N ASN A 1022 -30.57 37.44 2.54
CA ASN A 1022 -30.26 36.39 3.50
C ASN A 1022 -29.13 36.80 4.45
N THR A 1023 -29.49 37.20 5.66
CA THR A 1023 -28.56 37.55 6.75
C THR A 1023 -27.64 36.38 7.10
N SER A 1024 -28.10 35.11 7.06
CA SER A 1024 -27.21 33.98 7.42
C SER A 1024 -26.02 33.84 6.47
N ALA A 1025 -26.23 34.07 5.18
CA ALA A 1025 -25.15 34.09 4.19
C ALA A 1025 -24.30 35.38 4.23
N ALA A 1026 -24.79 36.47 4.85
CA ALA A 1026 -23.95 37.64 5.13
C ALA A 1026 -23.02 37.37 6.32
N VAL A 1027 -23.54 36.77 7.41
CA VAL A 1027 -22.73 36.35 8.57
C VAL A 1027 -21.69 35.30 8.15
N LEU A 1028 -22.07 34.30 7.34
CA LEU A 1028 -21.14 33.30 6.84
C LEU A 1028 -19.99 33.92 6.01
N ARG A 1029 -20.25 35.02 5.27
CA ARG A 1029 -19.18 35.76 4.57
C ARG A 1029 -18.24 36.51 5.51
N MET A 1030 -18.73 36.99 6.65
CA MET A 1030 -17.86 37.61 7.66
C MET A 1030 -16.89 36.57 8.23
N VAL A 1031 -17.39 35.39 8.62
CA VAL A 1031 -16.55 34.28 9.09
C VAL A 1031 -15.59 33.81 8.01
N ALA A 1032 -16.07 33.61 6.77
CA ALA A 1032 -15.23 33.26 5.61
C ALA A 1032 -14.11 34.27 5.36
N GLY A 1033 -14.42 35.58 5.40
CA GLY A 1033 -13.46 36.66 5.20
C GLY A 1033 -12.39 36.76 6.28
N LEU A 1034 -12.76 36.53 7.55
CA LEU A 1034 -11.84 36.51 8.69
C LEU A 1034 -10.93 35.29 8.68
N THR A 1035 -11.52 34.11 8.49
CA THR A 1035 -10.82 32.81 8.48
C THR A 1035 -10.06 32.55 7.18
N LYS A 1036 -10.19 33.43 6.17
CA LYS A 1036 -9.64 33.30 4.80
C LYS A 1036 -10.06 32.01 4.09
N LYS A 1037 -11.21 31.44 4.45
CA LYS A 1037 -11.80 30.24 3.84
C LYS A 1037 -12.98 30.62 2.93
N ILE A 1038 -13.33 29.77 1.97
CA ILE A 1038 -14.60 29.90 1.22
C ILE A 1038 -15.81 29.53 2.09
N GLU A 1039 -16.99 30.11 1.83
CA GLU A 1039 -18.23 29.89 2.60
C GLU A 1039 -18.49 28.39 2.89
N HIS A 1040 -18.34 27.53 1.89
CA HIS A 1040 -18.54 26.07 2.01
C HIS A 1040 -17.48 25.36 2.90
N ALA A 1041 -16.23 25.83 2.91
CA ALA A 1041 -15.16 25.23 3.72
C ALA A 1041 -15.30 25.61 5.21
N VAL A 1042 -15.89 26.77 5.52
CA VAL A 1042 -16.29 27.13 6.89
C VAL A 1042 -17.41 26.21 7.38
N VAL A 1043 -18.43 25.95 6.55
CA VAL A 1043 -19.57 25.09 6.93
C VAL A 1043 -19.20 23.61 7.01
N ARG A 1044 -18.30 23.11 6.15
CA ARG A 1044 -17.86 21.71 6.20
C ARG A 1044 -16.86 21.47 7.34
N GLY A 1045 -15.86 22.34 7.48
CA GLY A 1045 -14.73 22.12 8.40
C GLY A 1045 -15.02 22.38 9.88
N LYS A 1046 -16.24 22.80 10.21
CA LYS A 1046 -16.73 22.99 11.57
C LYS A 1046 -17.96 22.11 11.79
N GLN A 1047 -18.00 21.41 12.91
CA GLN A 1047 -19.25 20.86 13.45
C GLN A 1047 -19.58 21.50 14.79
N ASP A 1048 -20.87 21.54 15.10
CA ASP A 1048 -21.44 22.31 16.19
C ASP A 1048 -22.63 21.55 16.77
N VAL A 1049 -22.75 21.51 18.10
CA VAL A 1049 -23.89 20.87 18.79
C VAL A 1049 -25.24 21.42 18.35
N THR A 1050 -25.30 22.69 17.90
CA THR A 1050 -26.54 23.30 17.36
C THR A 1050 -26.99 22.70 16.03
N ASP A 1051 -26.07 22.13 15.25
CA ASP A 1051 -26.41 21.48 13.98
C ASP A 1051 -26.87 20.03 14.17
N LEU A 1052 -26.29 19.32 15.15
CA LEU A 1052 -26.66 17.95 15.52
C LEU A 1052 -28.03 17.88 16.23
N VAL A 1053 -28.22 18.63 17.33
CA VAL A 1053 -29.44 18.54 18.15
C VAL A 1053 -30.23 19.85 18.11
N ARG A 1054 -30.84 20.13 16.95
CA ARG A 1054 -31.49 21.42 16.63
C ARG A 1054 -32.69 21.83 17.52
N SER A 1055 -33.31 20.91 18.27
CA SER A 1055 -34.52 21.21 19.06
C SER A 1055 -34.98 20.05 19.95
N SER A 1056 -35.71 20.38 21.01
CA SER A 1056 -36.48 19.42 21.85
C SER A 1056 -37.15 18.28 21.06
N SER A 1057 -36.88 17.03 21.43
CA SER A 1057 -37.17 15.80 20.67
C SER A 1057 -37.98 14.78 21.50
N TYR A 1058 -38.36 13.67 20.85
CA TYR A 1058 -38.96 12.50 21.51
C TYR A 1058 -38.04 11.30 21.29
N LEU A 1059 -37.88 10.47 22.32
CA LEU A 1059 -37.17 9.19 22.29
C LEU A 1059 -38.11 8.12 22.87
N ALA A 1060 -38.06 6.89 22.37
CA ALA A 1060 -38.85 5.80 22.95
C ALA A 1060 -38.20 5.29 24.26
N PRO A 1061 -38.96 4.68 25.19
CA PRO A 1061 -38.40 4.03 26.39
C PRO A 1061 -37.27 3.04 26.07
N GLU A 1062 -37.43 2.26 25.00
CA GLU A 1062 -36.49 1.23 24.57
C GLU A 1062 -35.18 1.86 24.03
N ASP A 1063 -35.30 2.89 23.20
CA ASP A 1063 -34.17 3.68 22.71
C ASP A 1063 -33.46 4.43 23.86
N TRP A 1064 -34.22 4.86 24.88
CA TRP A 1064 -33.72 5.57 26.05
C TRP A 1064 -32.86 4.67 26.92
N ASP A 1065 -33.35 3.49 27.28
CA ASP A 1065 -32.65 2.55 28.14
C ASP A 1065 -31.43 1.94 27.43
N SER A 1066 -31.52 1.71 26.11
CA SER A 1066 -30.38 1.39 25.26
C SER A 1066 -29.28 2.47 25.32
N LYS A 1067 -29.67 3.75 25.19
CA LYS A 1067 -28.74 4.87 25.31
C LYS A 1067 -28.15 4.99 26.72
N ALA A 1068 -28.95 4.75 27.77
CA ALA A 1068 -28.49 4.75 29.16
C ALA A 1068 -27.46 3.66 29.44
N ALA A 1069 -27.65 2.47 28.87
CA ALA A 1069 -26.68 1.37 28.98
C ALA A 1069 -25.36 1.68 28.26
N ALA A 1070 -25.41 2.20 27.03
CA ALA A 1070 -24.21 2.61 26.29
C ALA A 1070 -23.42 3.72 27.01
N ALA A 1071 -24.13 4.70 27.55
CA ALA A 1071 -23.60 5.76 28.40
C ALA A 1071 -22.84 5.21 29.62
N MET A 1072 -23.48 4.35 30.42
CA MET A 1072 -22.85 3.70 31.58
C MET A 1072 -21.63 2.86 31.21
N GLU A 1073 -21.73 2.07 30.14
CA GLU A 1073 -20.65 1.19 29.68
C GLU A 1073 -19.43 1.98 29.21
N ARG A 1074 -19.62 3.14 28.55
CA ARG A 1074 -18.52 4.04 28.20
C ARG A 1074 -17.86 4.63 29.44
N SER A 1075 -18.63 5.12 30.41
CA SER A 1075 -18.10 5.66 31.69
C SER A 1075 -17.30 4.59 32.45
N ARG A 1076 -17.83 3.36 32.53
CA ARG A 1076 -17.15 2.20 33.11
C ARG A 1076 -15.82 1.91 32.40
N ARG A 1077 -15.83 1.83 31.06
CA ARG A 1077 -14.63 1.60 30.24
C ARG A 1077 -13.59 2.70 30.43
N VAL A 1078 -13.97 3.97 30.34
CA VAL A 1078 -13.07 5.13 30.57
C VAL A 1078 -12.44 5.06 31.95
N THR A 1079 -13.23 4.72 32.97
CA THR A 1079 -12.75 4.56 34.35
C THR A 1079 -11.77 3.39 34.49
N GLU A 1080 -12.02 2.25 33.86
CA GLU A 1080 -11.12 1.08 33.89
C GLU A 1080 -9.82 1.34 33.12
N GLU A 1081 -9.89 1.96 31.94
CA GLU A 1081 -8.74 2.34 31.10
C GLU A 1081 -7.85 3.37 31.81
N ALA A 1082 -8.43 4.40 32.43
CA ALA A 1082 -7.70 5.39 33.23
C ALA A 1082 -7.05 4.76 34.48
N ASN A 1083 -7.74 3.83 35.15
CA ASN A 1083 -7.19 3.12 36.31
C ASN A 1083 -5.97 2.25 35.94
N GLU A 1084 -5.98 1.52 34.82
CA GLU A 1084 -4.80 0.77 34.38
C GLU A 1084 -3.68 1.70 33.88
N ALA A 1085 -4.02 2.77 33.16
CA ALA A 1085 -3.04 3.79 32.76
C ALA A 1085 -2.34 4.40 33.98
N TRP A 1086 -3.06 4.66 35.07
CA TRP A 1086 -2.48 5.12 36.33
C TRP A 1086 -1.59 4.06 37.00
N ARG A 1087 -1.99 2.78 37.01
CA ARG A 1087 -1.12 1.68 37.50
C ARG A 1087 0.16 1.51 36.67
N ILE A 1088 0.12 1.76 35.37
CA ILE A 1088 1.31 1.77 34.51
C ILE A 1088 2.17 2.98 34.85
N ARG A 1089 1.58 4.17 34.96
CA ARG A 1089 2.24 5.41 35.37
C ARG A 1089 2.98 5.28 36.70
N GLU A 1090 2.33 4.78 37.76
CA GLU A 1090 2.97 4.59 39.08
C GLU A 1090 4.11 3.57 39.07
N ARG A 1091 4.00 2.47 38.32
CA ARG A 1091 5.11 1.51 38.15
C ARG A 1091 6.34 2.16 37.54
N MET A 1092 6.13 3.09 36.60
CA MET A 1092 7.16 3.70 35.76
C MET A 1092 7.72 5.02 36.31
N LEU A 1093 7.05 5.71 37.23
CA LEU A 1093 7.62 6.85 37.96
C LEU A 1093 8.56 6.39 39.08
N VAL A 1094 9.54 7.22 39.43
CA VAL A 1094 10.32 7.07 40.65
C VAL A 1094 9.54 7.73 41.80
N SER A 1095 9.53 7.07 42.97
CA SER A 1095 8.83 7.50 44.18
C SER A 1095 9.71 8.35 45.09
#